data_AF-A0A409YSG1-F1
#
_entry.id   AF-A0A409YSG1-F1
#
_cell.length_a   1.000
_cell.length_b   1.000
_cell.length_c   1.000
_cell.angle_alpha   90.00
_cell.angle_beta   90.00
_cell.angle_gamma   90.00
#
_symmetry.space_group_name_H-M   'P 1'
#
loop_
_entity.id
_entity.type
_entity.pdbx_description
1 polymer ?
#
loop_
_entity_poly.entity_id
_entity_poly.type
_entity_poly.pdbx_seq_one_letter_code
_entity_poly.pdbx_strand_id
1 'polypeptide(L)'
;MSISQSPKEFSETTFDYIVIGGGNAGLPLAVRLAEDPHVKVGLLEAGSVFAEDDPLITNPSMYRELSIQVLLDVERNEYHSRLDGYGGQQPSIRLELPNRSAAARRAAVVPASSVRPHLSLLSSASYLLSKISVYSGKGLGGTTLLNYMVWDRASKAEYDSFQALSSPPNTNANPNPDAELDGAQPQWDWSSLLPYFKKVEDVSAEKDVPNPFVGMSLDGAEAGVVENGHSAREASGWEGPVKLSYNALYTDVIEPIIKSFNSLGVPTNSNQFGGETEGIKNLRRTIDKDTGKRIDAASAYLKLAKDSKNLFILPNAVATKLSFSPSASSGTHTVRGVEFTVNGQKYEVSASREVVLCCGAVQTPQLLELSGTYVTSSLVSIVNQFEGLLTPPLNAMLGIGSKSLLTALGIPSIVDLPGVGENLHDHIFVPIQYLLRPGVRTFDQLRNDPAFLEKAKAEFTSSGQGWLAASDTTAIYTPLHRHLEEAEYTSFLDSLHRWFAEARDKNELSPLQIAQYQIQSKWLEENSTPNLETIVFSKGVIAPEEGKAYFTMLTGLQQPFSRGSVHIASADPLQPPKIDPNYLANDFDTELLVAGFQFMEKAADVSYLKEIIEAQTVPPVPLSREQLKGFIQQAVSSGGHLMGTAPIARRDLGGVVDNKLKVYGTSNLRIVDASVIPIPIATHLQATIYAIAERAADMIKDDLKHK
;
A
#
# COMPACT_ATOMS: atom_id res chain seq x y z
N MET A 1 -24.96 -12.39 9.35
CA MET A 1 -23.94 -11.50 9.96
C MET A 1 -24.65 -10.31 10.59
N SER A 2 -24.09 -9.65 11.61
CA SER A 2 -24.68 -8.42 12.16
C SER A 2 -23.79 -7.22 11.85
N ILE A 3 -24.26 -6.34 10.94
CA ILE A 3 -23.63 -5.04 10.66
C ILE A 3 -24.36 -3.97 11.48
N SER A 4 -23.63 -3.03 12.07
CA SER A 4 -24.19 -1.89 12.83
C SER A 4 -24.90 -2.29 14.12
N GLN A 5 -24.25 -3.12 14.95
CA GLN A 5 -24.68 -3.28 16.34
C GLN A 5 -24.68 -1.95 17.08
N SER A 6 -25.48 -1.82 18.14
CA SER A 6 -25.30 -0.66 19.01
C SER A 6 -23.90 -0.72 19.66
N PRO A 7 -23.19 0.41 19.82
CA PRO A 7 -21.88 0.42 20.48
C PRO A 7 -21.91 -0.18 21.89
N LYS A 8 -23.06 -0.02 22.57
CA LYS A 8 -23.30 -0.59 23.89
C LYS A 8 -23.37 -2.13 23.85
N GLU A 9 -24.22 -2.72 23.01
CA GLU A 9 -24.31 -4.19 22.88
C GLU A 9 -22.98 -4.81 22.45
N PHE A 10 -22.26 -4.12 21.55
CA PHE A 10 -20.92 -4.55 21.13
C PHE A 10 -19.94 -4.57 22.32
N SER A 11 -19.94 -3.51 23.14
CA SER A 11 -19.09 -3.42 24.34
C SER A 11 -19.45 -4.43 25.45
N GLU A 12 -20.71 -4.86 25.52
CA GLU A 12 -21.18 -5.87 26.47
C GLU A 12 -20.85 -7.31 26.03
N THR A 13 -20.42 -7.49 24.79
CA THR A 13 -20.04 -8.80 24.24
C THR A 13 -18.56 -9.07 24.43
N THR A 14 -18.22 -10.19 25.07
CA THR A 14 -16.86 -10.75 25.00
C THR A 14 -16.72 -11.52 23.70
N PHE A 15 -15.82 -11.06 22.83
CA PHE A 15 -15.47 -11.75 21.59
C PHE A 15 -14.28 -12.69 21.80
N ASP A 16 -14.16 -13.73 20.99
CA ASP A 16 -12.93 -14.52 20.97
C ASP A 16 -11.82 -13.75 20.26
N TYR A 17 -12.18 -13.10 19.16
CA TYR A 17 -11.28 -12.28 18.36
C TYR A 17 -11.83 -10.87 18.19
N ILE A 18 -10.97 -9.88 18.38
CA ILE A 18 -11.26 -8.50 17.99
C ILE A 18 -10.31 -8.11 16.85
N VAL A 19 -10.86 -7.79 15.70
CA VAL A 19 -10.14 -7.27 14.53
C VAL A 19 -10.35 -5.76 14.46
N ILE A 20 -9.27 -4.99 14.36
CA ILE A 20 -9.32 -3.52 14.31
C ILE A 20 -8.94 -3.05 12.91
N GLY A 21 -9.88 -2.45 12.19
CA GLY A 21 -9.72 -2.01 10.80
C GLY A 21 -10.41 -2.96 9.82
N GLY A 22 -11.45 -2.48 9.14
CA GLY A 22 -12.26 -3.21 8.16
C GLY A 22 -11.77 -3.11 6.72
N GLY A 23 -10.45 -2.96 6.53
CA GLY A 23 -9.82 -2.85 5.21
C GLY A 23 -9.62 -4.20 4.49
N ASN A 24 -8.79 -4.19 3.45
CA ASN A 24 -8.42 -5.38 2.67
C ASN A 24 -7.53 -6.40 3.39
N ALA A 25 -7.17 -6.14 4.64
CA ALA A 25 -6.57 -7.14 5.51
C ALA A 25 -7.58 -7.65 6.56
N GLY A 26 -8.12 -6.73 7.37
CA GLY A 26 -8.93 -7.08 8.52
C GLY A 26 -10.30 -7.64 8.19
N LEU A 27 -10.96 -7.17 7.12
CA LEU A 27 -12.26 -7.73 6.75
C LEU A 27 -12.15 -9.18 6.23
N PRO A 28 -11.25 -9.52 5.28
CA PRO A 28 -10.96 -10.90 4.93
C PRO A 28 -10.66 -11.78 6.14
N LEU A 29 -9.77 -11.31 7.02
CA LEU A 29 -9.39 -12.04 8.22
C LEU A 29 -10.61 -12.33 9.11
N ALA A 30 -11.42 -11.31 9.43
CA ALA A 30 -12.58 -11.48 10.29
C ALA A 30 -13.62 -12.43 9.69
N VAL A 31 -13.85 -12.35 8.38
CA VAL A 31 -14.73 -13.27 7.65
C VAL A 31 -14.21 -14.70 7.75
N ARG A 32 -12.91 -14.94 7.52
CA ARG A 32 -12.31 -16.27 7.65
C ARG A 32 -12.37 -16.82 9.07
N LEU A 33 -12.08 -16.01 10.08
CA LEU A 33 -12.18 -16.44 11.48
C LEU A 33 -13.61 -16.84 11.85
N ALA A 34 -14.61 -16.13 11.33
CA ALA A 34 -16.03 -16.41 11.59
C ALA A 34 -16.58 -17.65 10.87
N GLU A 35 -15.81 -18.29 9.98
CA GLU A 35 -16.16 -19.59 9.40
C GLU A 35 -16.25 -20.70 10.47
N ASP A 36 -15.52 -20.56 11.58
CA ASP A 36 -15.71 -21.42 12.75
C ASP A 36 -16.93 -20.93 13.56
N PRO A 37 -18.04 -21.69 13.63
CA PRO A 37 -19.25 -21.28 14.34
C PRO A 37 -19.08 -21.23 15.87
N HIS A 38 -17.97 -21.75 16.40
CA HIS A 38 -17.69 -21.79 17.84
C HIS A 38 -16.99 -20.54 18.38
N VAL A 39 -16.57 -19.62 17.50
CA VAL A 39 -15.91 -18.38 17.90
C VAL A 39 -16.78 -17.17 17.58
N LYS A 40 -16.72 -16.14 18.40
CA LYS A 40 -17.30 -14.81 18.13
C LYS A 40 -16.22 -13.86 17.66
N VAL A 41 -16.45 -13.20 16.53
CA VAL A 41 -15.52 -12.25 15.93
C VAL A 41 -16.15 -10.87 15.93
N GLY A 42 -15.51 -9.92 16.61
CA GLY A 42 -15.85 -8.50 16.57
C GLY A 42 -14.90 -7.75 15.64
N LEU A 43 -15.44 -6.94 14.73
CA LEU A 43 -14.67 -6.05 13.86
C LEU A 43 -15.03 -4.59 14.13
N LEU A 44 -14.03 -3.78 14.45
CA LEU A 44 -14.15 -2.33 14.61
C LEU A 44 -13.66 -1.64 13.33
N GLU A 45 -14.47 -0.75 12.75
CA GLU A 45 -14.09 0.07 11.59
C GLU A 45 -14.35 1.55 11.85
N ALA A 46 -13.34 2.39 11.60
CA ALA A 46 -13.38 3.82 11.88
C ALA A 46 -14.33 4.60 10.96
N GLY A 47 -14.51 4.13 9.72
CA GLY A 47 -15.43 4.70 8.74
C GLY A 47 -16.79 4.02 8.66
N SER A 48 -17.61 4.47 7.72
CA SER A 48 -18.96 3.95 7.48
C SER A 48 -18.98 2.75 6.53
N VAL A 49 -20.19 2.22 6.35
CA VAL A 49 -20.53 1.32 5.26
C VAL A 49 -21.11 2.16 4.13
N PHE A 50 -20.54 2.02 2.93
CA PHE A 50 -21.00 2.72 1.73
C PHE A 50 -22.07 1.92 0.99
N ALA A 51 -22.86 2.60 0.15
CA ALA A 51 -23.87 1.95 -0.68
C ALA A 51 -23.22 1.09 -1.77
N GLU A 52 -23.77 -0.09 -2.03
CA GLU A 52 -23.28 -1.05 -3.03
C GLU A 52 -23.34 -0.54 -4.48
N ASP A 53 -24.02 0.58 -4.71
CA ASP A 53 -24.21 1.21 -6.01
C ASP A 53 -23.75 2.67 -6.05
N ASP A 54 -22.98 3.13 -5.05
CA ASP A 54 -22.37 4.47 -5.09
C ASP A 54 -21.46 4.56 -6.34
N PRO A 55 -21.79 5.39 -7.34
CA PRO A 55 -21.06 5.43 -8.60
C PRO A 55 -19.63 5.99 -8.44
N LEU A 56 -19.35 6.77 -7.39
CA LEU A 56 -17.99 7.27 -7.16
C LEU A 56 -17.05 6.14 -6.74
N ILE A 57 -17.54 5.18 -5.96
CA ILE A 57 -16.79 4.01 -5.52
C ILE A 57 -16.81 2.92 -6.60
N THR A 58 -18.00 2.62 -7.11
CA THR A 58 -18.24 1.41 -7.90
C THR A 58 -17.84 1.56 -9.37
N ASN A 59 -17.84 2.76 -9.96
CA ASN A 59 -17.45 2.94 -11.36
C ASN A 59 -15.93 3.01 -11.50
N PRO A 60 -15.29 2.06 -12.21
CA PRO A 60 -13.84 2.03 -12.37
C PRO A 60 -13.18 3.34 -12.83
N SER A 61 -13.76 4.03 -13.81
CA SER A 61 -13.13 5.25 -14.36
C SER A 61 -13.19 6.45 -13.41
N MET A 62 -14.03 6.39 -12.36
CA MET A 62 -14.30 7.49 -11.42
C MET A 62 -13.38 7.46 -10.19
N TYR A 63 -12.50 6.46 -10.07
CA TYR A 63 -11.60 6.28 -8.92
C TYR A 63 -10.81 7.54 -8.51
N ARG A 64 -10.48 8.43 -9.46
CA ARG A 64 -9.75 9.68 -9.18
C ARG A 64 -10.59 10.80 -8.62
N GLU A 65 -11.90 10.78 -8.82
CA GLU A 65 -12.79 11.74 -8.14
C GLU A 65 -12.79 11.50 -6.63
N LEU A 66 -12.54 10.25 -6.22
CA LEU A 66 -12.39 9.86 -4.81
C LEU A 66 -10.97 10.01 -4.27
N SER A 67 -9.95 9.75 -5.10
CA SER A 67 -8.59 9.60 -4.58
C SER A 67 -7.75 10.87 -4.56
N ILE A 68 -8.23 12.01 -5.12
CA ILE A 68 -7.56 13.32 -5.30
C ILE A 68 -6.04 13.29 -5.08
N GLN A 69 -5.40 12.34 -5.75
CA GLN A 69 -3.96 12.20 -5.78
C GLN A 69 -3.62 11.75 -7.17
N VAL A 70 -3.26 12.75 -7.97
CA VAL A 70 -2.03 12.74 -8.75
C VAL A 70 -1.75 14.22 -9.06
N LEU A 71 -0.69 14.73 -8.43
CA LEU A 71 0.11 15.89 -8.84
C LEU A 71 -0.48 17.30 -8.75
N LEU A 72 -1.75 17.50 -8.38
CA LEU A 72 -2.38 18.83 -8.37
C LEU A 72 -3.20 19.16 -7.10
N ASP A 73 -2.56 19.16 -5.94
CA ASP A 73 -3.00 20.11 -4.89
C ASP A 73 -2.67 21.58 -5.28
N VAL A 74 -2.15 21.81 -6.49
CA VAL A 74 -1.44 23.06 -6.81
C VAL A 74 -2.34 24.28 -7.02
N GLU A 75 -3.61 24.20 -7.44
CA GLU A 75 -4.30 25.50 -7.72
C GLU A 75 -5.83 25.60 -7.67
N ARG A 76 -6.63 24.56 -7.38
CA ARG A 76 -8.10 24.74 -7.35
C ARG A 76 -8.81 24.01 -6.22
N ASN A 77 -9.12 24.79 -5.19
CA ASN A 77 -10.24 24.60 -4.25
C ASN A 77 -11.63 24.46 -4.94
N GLU A 78 -11.71 24.48 -6.28
CA GLU A 78 -12.97 24.48 -7.02
C GLU A 78 -13.55 23.07 -7.23
N TYR A 79 -12.75 21.99 -7.25
CA TYR A 79 -13.30 20.63 -7.44
C TYR A 79 -13.90 20.03 -6.15
N HIS A 80 -13.47 20.49 -4.98
CA HIS A 80 -14.11 20.13 -3.70
C HIS A 80 -15.60 20.53 -3.68
N SER A 81 -15.96 21.66 -4.32
CA SER A 81 -17.35 22.13 -4.41
C SER A 81 -18.29 21.20 -5.21
N ARG A 82 -17.76 20.29 -6.03
CA ARG A 82 -18.57 19.30 -6.76
C ARG A 82 -18.85 18.04 -5.93
N LEU A 83 -18.01 17.73 -4.95
CA LEU A 83 -18.25 16.65 -3.98
C LEU A 83 -19.16 17.10 -2.83
N ASP A 84 -19.16 18.40 -2.51
CA ASP A 84 -20.07 19.00 -1.51
C ASP A 84 -21.56 18.90 -1.91
N GLY A 85 -21.86 18.60 -3.18
CA GLY A 85 -23.21 18.30 -3.67
C GLY A 85 -23.73 16.90 -3.31
N TYR A 86 -22.84 16.00 -2.88
CA TYR A 86 -23.18 14.65 -2.40
C TYR A 86 -23.08 14.63 -0.87
N GLY A 87 -24.16 14.97 -0.18
CA GLY A 87 -24.23 15.14 1.28
C GLY A 87 -24.03 13.88 2.16
N GLY A 88 -22.99 13.08 1.90
CA GLY A 88 -22.60 11.87 2.65
C GLY A 88 -21.24 11.96 3.34
N GLN A 89 -20.91 10.98 4.19
CA GLN A 89 -19.57 10.82 4.76
C GLN A 89 -18.54 10.51 3.65
N GLN A 90 -17.32 11.04 3.74
CA GLN A 90 -16.28 10.80 2.72
C GLN A 90 -15.58 9.44 2.92
N PRO A 91 -15.32 8.66 1.86
CA PRO A 91 -14.67 7.33 1.92
C PRO A 91 -13.15 7.37 2.12
N SER A 92 -12.57 8.55 2.32
CA SER A 92 -11.11 8.73 2.41
C SER A 92 -10.70 9.63 3.57
N ILE A 93 -9.49 9.41 4.09
CA ILE A 93 -8.75 10.34 4.94
C ILE A 93 -7.56 10.88 4.17
N ARG A 94 -7.37 12.20 4.21
CA ARG A 94 -6.18 12.88 3.69
C ARG A 94 -5.09 12.91 4.75
N LEU A 95 -3.93 12.37 4.40
CA LEU A 95 -2.69 12.37 5.18
C LEU A 95 -1.73 13.39 4.57
N GLU A 96 -1.19 14.26 5.42
CA GLU A 96 -0.27 15.32 5.01
C GLU A 96 1.17 14.92 5.36
N LEU A 97 1.98 14.65 4.35
CA LEU A 97 3.37 14.20 4.50
C LEU A 97 4.33 15.35 4.24
N PRO A 98 5.41 15.53 5.01
CA PRO A 98 6.39 16.58 4.75
C PRO A 98 7.18 16.32 3.46
N ASN A 99 7.29 17.33 2.59
CA ASN A 99 8.21 17.31 1.44
C ASN A 99 9.53 18.00 1.82
N ARG A 100 10.43 17.24 2.50
CA ARG A 100 11.73 17.74 2.94
C ARG A 100 12.66 18.11 1.79
N SER A 101 12.55 17.42 0.65
CA SER A 101 13.40 17.64 -0.53
C SER A 101 13.21 19.05 -1.11
N ALA A 102 11.99 19.58 -1.08
CA ALA A 102 11.69 20.96 -1.47
C ALA A 102 12.07 21.99 -0.38
N ALA A 103 11.95 21.63 0.91
CA ALA A 103 12.21 22.53 2.03
C ALA A 103 13.71 22.81 2.26
N ALA A 104 14.58 21.81 2.11
CA ALA A 104 16.03 21.94 2.35
C ALA A 104 16.73 22.93 1.39
N ARG A 105 16.16 23.16 0.20
CA ARG A 105 16.75 24.07 -0.82
C ARG A 105 16.10 25.45 -0.92
N ARG A 106 15.02 25.75 -0.17
CA ARG A 106 14.60 27.15 0.05
C ARG A 106 15.75 28.00 0.62
N ALA A 107 16.68 27.38 1.34
CA ALA A 107 17.88 28.01 1.89
C ALA A 107 19.01 28.23 0.86
N ALA A 108 18.90 27.69 -0.37
CA ALA A 108 20.01 27.59 -1.31
C ALA A 108 19.74 28.15 -2.73
N VAL A 109 18.60 28.80 -3.01
CA VAL A 109 18.30 29.32 -4.36
C VAL A 109 18.47 30.85 -4.48
N VAL A 110 19.25 31.21 -5.49
CA VAL A 110 19.63 32.51 -6.07
C VAL A 110 18.40 33.39 -6.43
N PRO A 111 18.50 34.75 -6.45
CA PRO A 111 17.34 35.63 -6.57
C PRO A 111 16.53 35.42 -7.86
N ALA A 112 15.20 35.58 -7.75
CA ALA A 112 14.17 35.38 -8.76
C ALA A 112 14.24 36.30 -10.02
N SER A 113 15.36 36.97 -10.30
CA SER A 113 15.47 37.97 -11.37
C SER A 113 15.89 37.42 -12.73
N SER A 114 16.11 36.11 -12.89
CA SER A 114 16.63 35.50 -14.13
C SER A 114 15.68 34.53 -14.84
N VAL A 115 14.42 34.40 -14.40
CA VAL A 115 13.46 33.42 -14.93
C VAL A 115 12.37 34.10 -15.78
N ARG A 116 12.25 33.71 -17.05
CA ARG A 116 11.24 34.22 -18.01
C ARG A 116 9.80 33.87 -17.55
N PRO A 117 8.77 34.61 -18.03
CA PRO A 117 7.40 34.58 -17.47
C PRO A 117 6.64 33.25 -17.59
N HIS A 118 7.13 32.26 -18.33
CA HIS A 118 6.46 30.97 -18.52
C HIS A 118 6.79 29.90 -17.46
N LEU A 119 7.65 30.22 -16.49
CA LEU A 119 7.95 29.38 -15.33
C LEU A 119 7.15 29.80 -14.07
N SER A 120 6.21 30.75 -14.20
CA SER A 120 5.45 31.30 -13.07
C SER A 120 4.42 30.35 -12.46
N LEU A 121 4.09 29.22 -13.11
CA LEU A 121 3.17 28.20 -12.55
C LEU A 121 3.78 27.45 -11.35
N LEU A 122 5.10 27.47 -11.18
CA LEU A 122 5.78 26.83 -10.05
C LEU A 122 6.09 27.81 -8.90
N SER A 123 6.01 29.12 -9.12
CA SER A 123 6.38 30.12 -8.10
C SER A 123 5.23 30.58 -7.21
N SER A 124 3.98 30.55 -7.69
CA SER A 124 2.77 30.77 -6.88
C SER A 124 2.49 29.63 -5.89
N ALA A 125 3.01 28.43 -6.17
CA ALA A 125 2.84 27.21 -5.37
C ALA A 125 3.79 27.08 -4.18
N SER A 126 4.48 28.15 -3.75
CA SER A 126 5.56 28.04 -2.76
C SER A 126 5.13 27.37 -1.44
N TYR A 127 3.91 27.61 -0.94
CA TYR A 127 3.38 26.96 0.27
C TYR A 127 2.99 25.48 0.06
N LEU A 128 2.54 25.13 -1.15
CA LEU A 128 2.06 23.80 -1.55
C LEU A 128 3.20 22.81 -1.80
N LEU A 129 4.40 23.28 -2.13
CA LEU A 129 5.58 22.44 -2.33
C LEU A 129 6.15 21.80 -1.03
N SER A 130 5.63 22.17 0.15
CA SER A 130 6.15 21.68 1.44
C SER A 130 5.50 20.40 1.95
N LYS A 131 4.41 19.95 1.31
CA LYS A 131 3.67 18.76 1.74
C LYS A 131 3.23 17.90 0.55
N ILE A 132 3.11 16.60 0.77
CA ILE A 132 2.58 15.59 -0.16
C ILE A 132 1.34 15.00 0.48
N SER A 133 0.21 15.07 -0.21
CA SER A 133 -1.04 14.45 0.23
C SER A 133 -1.07 12.96 -0.14
N VAL A 134 -1.58 12.14 0.79
CA VAL A 134 -1.86 10.72 0.57
C VAL A 134 -3.25 10.39 1.07
N TYR A 135 -4.00 9.59 0.33
CA TYR A 135 -5.36 9.22 0.70
C TYR A 135 -5.40 7.76 1.14
N SER A 136 -5.98 7.52 2.32
CA SER A 136 -6.26 6.17 2.82
C SER A 136 -7.76 5.98 2.94
N GLY A 137 -8.24 4.77 2.74
CA GLY A 137 -9.67 4.49 2.86
C GLY A 137 -10.19 4.60 4.29
N LYS A 138 -11.39 5.18 4.42
CA LYS A 138 -12.11 5.32 5.68
C LYS A 138 -13.51 4.73 5.52
N GLY A 139 -13.60 3.44 5.79
CA GLY A 139 -14.85 2.70 5.73
C GLY A 139 -14.61 1.22 5.52
N LEU A 140 -15.70 0.45 5.57
CA LEU A 140 -15.66 -0.98 5.35
C LEU A 140 -15.23 -1.26 3.90
N GLY A 141 -14.08 -1.90 3.73
CA GLY A 141 -13.35 -2.01 2.46
C GLY A 141 -11.98 -1.34 2.49
N GLY A 142 -11.78 -0.35 3.36
CA GLY A 142 -10.54 0.41 3.49
C GLY A 142 -10.08 1.01 2.15
N THR A 143 -8.79 1.00 1.89
CA THR A 143 -8.22 1.63 0.67
C THR A 143 -8.69 0.98 -0.63
N THR A 144 -9.29 -0.21 -0.60
CA THR A 144 -9.87 -0.80 -1.83
C THR A 144 -11.08 -0.04 -2.37
N LEU A 145 -11.71 0.81 -1.57
CA LEU A 145 -12.79 1.71 -1.99
C LEU A 145 -12.33 2.82 -2.96
N LEU A 146 -11.03 3.17 -2.94
CA LEU A 146 -10.45 4.30 -3.69
C LEU A 146 -9.23 3.93 -4.54
N ASN A 147 -8.68 2.73 -4.39
CA ASN A 147 -7.45 2.33 -5.07
C ASN A 147 -7.62 2.33 -6.61
N TYR A 148 -6.51 2.20 -7.32
CA TYR A 148 -6.51 2.14 -8.78
C TYR A 148 -6.97 0.78 -9.36
N MET A 149 -7.43 -0.14 -8.51
CA MET A 149 -7.85 -1.51 -8.87
C MET A 149 -6.73 -2.36 -9.51
N VAL A 150 -5.47 -1.89 -9.53
CA VAL A 150 -4.35 -2.63 -10.12
C VAL A 150 -4.11 -3.94 -9.39
N TRP A 151 -4.18 -5.06 -10.09
CA TRP A 151 -3.85 -6.36 -9.54
C TRP A 151 -2.59 -6.94 -10.19
N ASP A 152 -1.49 -6.90 -9.44
CA ASP A 152 -0.21 -7.51 -9.77
C ASP A 152 0.44 -8.13 -8.52
N ARG A 153 1.64 -8.70 -8.70
CA ARG A 153 2.47 -9.27 -7.64
C ARG A 153 3.93 -8.90 -7.90
N ALA A 154 4.73 -8.91 -6.84
CA ALA A 154 6.17 -8.69 -6.91
C ALA A 154 6.90 -9.96 -7.41
N SER A 155 8.20 -9.86 -7.66
CA SER A 155 9.01 -11.01 -8.06
C SER A 155 9.21 -11.99 -6.90
N LYS A 156 9.46 -13.26 -7.22
CA LYS A 156 9.75 -14.32 -6.25
C LYS A 156 10.85 -13.91 -5.27
N ALA A 157 11.96 -13.38 -5.77
CA ALA A 157 13.10 -12.95 -4.97
C ALA A 157 12.73 -11.90 -3.91
N GLU A 158 11.72 -11.08 -4.19
CA GLU A 158 11.22 -10.05 -3.28
C GLU A 158 10.43 -10.67 -2.12
N TYR A 159 9.56 -11.65 -2.39
CA TYR A 159 8.86 -12.37 -1.32
C TYR A 159 9.80 -13.27 -0.52
N ASP A 160 10.76 -13.95 -1.16
CA ASP A 160 11.77 -14.77 -0.48
C ASP A 160 12.59 -13.95 0.54
N SER A 161 12.76 -12.65 0.32
CA SER A 161 13.46 -11.79 1.27
C SER A 161 12.72 -11.58 2.58
N PHE A 162 11.39 -11.75 2.63
CA PHE A 162 10.65 -11.68 3.89
C PHE A 162 11.13 -12.78 4.82
N GLN A 163 11.30 -13.99 4.29
CA GLN A 163 11.86 -15.13 5.01
C GLN A 163 13.31 -14.88 5.47
N ALA A 164 14.13 -14.24 4.63
CA ALA A 164 15.52 -13.92 4.97
C ALA A 164 15.63 -12.89 6.12
N LEU A 165 14.67 -11.97 6.22
CA LEU A 165 14.63 -10.95 7.28
C LEU A 165 13.97 -11.47 8.56
N SER A 166 13.04 -12.42 8.45
CA SER A 166 12.26 -12.92 9.57
C SER A 166 12.91 -14.10 10.29
N SER A 167 13.82 -14.82 9.63
CA SER A 167 14.48 -16.00 10.18
C SER A 167 15.99 -15.97 9.91
N PRO A 168 16.83 -16.51 10.80
CA PRO A 168 18.24 -16.71 10.48
C PRO A 168 18.37 -17.65 9.26
N PRO A 169 19.44 -17.53 8.46
CA PRO A 169 19.71 -18.44 7.34
C PRO A 169 19.66 -19.88 7.85
N ASN A 170 18.73 -20.67 7.32
CA ASN A 170 18.53 -22.04 7.75
C ASN A 170 19.68 -22.90 7.20
N THR A 171 20.61 -23.32 8.06
CA THR A 171 21.68 -24.25 7.66
C THR A 171 21.17 -25.67 7.35
N ASN A 172 19.90 -25.98 7.61
CA ASN A 172 19.26 -27.29 7.47
C ASN A 172 17.88 -27.22 6.78
N ALA A 173 17.65 -26.31 5.82
CA ALA A 173 16.35 -26.23 5.15
C ALA A 173 16.00 -27.54 4.42
N ASN A 174 14.93 -28.20 4.88
CA ASN A 174 14.27 -29.28 4.15
C ASN A 174 13.53 -28.64 2.95
N PRO A 175 13.87 -28.98 1.70
CA PRO A 175 13.30 -28.33 0.51
C PRO A 175 11.89 -28.81 0.17
N ASN A 176 11.19 -29.50 1.07
CA ASN A 176 9.85 -30.04 0.81
C ASN A 176 8.75 -29.06 1.31
N PRO A 177 7.99 -28.41 0.42
CA PRO A 177 6.95 -27.43 0.78
C PRO A 177 5.73 -28.04 1.50
N ASP A 178 5.57 -29.36 1.49
CA ASP A 178 4.45 -30.07 2.13
C ASP A 178 4.83 -30.73 3.47
N ALA A 179 6.05 -30.53 3.97
CA ALA A 179 6.47 -31.11 5.24
C ALA A 179 5.88 -30.33 6.41
N GLU A 180 4.87 -30.90 7.09
CA GLU A 180 4.52 -30.53 8.47
C GLU A 180 5.73 -30.77 9.37
N LEU A 181 6.52 -29.71 9.56
CA LEU A 181 7.54 -29.68 10.59
C LEU A 181 6.85 -29.25 11.89
N ASP A 182 6.52 -30.22 12.72
CA ASP A 182 6.14 -29.99 14.12
C ASP A 182 7.22 -29.11 14.78
N GLY A 183 6.87 -27.87 15.12
CA GLY A 183 7.78 -26.89 15.71
C GLY A 183 8.56 -25.97 14.76
N ALA A 184 8.40 -26.03 13.42
CA ALA A 184 8.99 -25.02 12.53
C ALA A 184 8.19 -23.71 12.53
N GLN A 185 8.89 -22.58 12.59
CA GLN A 185 8.28 -21.26 12.44
C GLN A 185 7.67 -21.10 11.02
N PRO A 186 6.50 -20.46 10.87
CA PRO A 186 5.94 -20.21 9.54
C PRO A 186 6.92 -19.46 8.63
N GLN A 187 6.97 -19.82 7.34
CA GLN A 187 7.94 -19.27 6.39
C GLN A 187 7.35 -18.19 5.50
N TRP A 188 7.98 -17.04 5.25
CA TRP A 188 7.35 -15.94 4.48
C TRP A 188 7.83 -15.80 3.03
N ASP A 189 8.32 -16.88 2.42
CA ASP A 189 8.76 -16.90 1.03
C ASP A 189 7.63 -16.99 -0.01
N TRP A 190 7.98 -16.88 -1.28
CA TRP A 190 7.04 -16.98 -2.40
C TRP A 190 6.21 -18.27 -2.36
N SER A 191 6.87 -19.42 -2.17
CA SER A 191 6.21 -20.72 -2.18
C SER A 191 5.14 -20.82 -1.10
N SER A 192 5.42 -20.22 0.06
CA SER A 192 4.50 -20.18 1.20
C SER A 192 3.36 -19.15 1.03
N LEU A 193 3.54 -18.13 0.17
CA LEU A 193 2.52 -17.10 -0.11
C LEU A 193 1.67 -17.43 -1.34
N LEU A 194 2.19 -18.18 -2.31
CA LEU A 194 1.51 -18.52 -3.56
C LEU A 194 0.13 -19.17 -3.37
N PRO A 195 -0.06 -20.14 -2.46
CA PRO A 195 -1.39 -20.69 -2.20
C PRO A 195 -2.41 -19.63 -1.76
N TYR A 196 -1.97 -18.62 -1.00
CA TYR A 196 -2.83 -17.56 -0.50
C TYR A 196 -3.13 -16.51 -1.55
N PHE A 197 -2.18 -16.19 -2.44
CA PHE A 197 -2.52 -15.42 -3.65
C PHE A 197 -3.62 -16.13 -4.46
N LYS A 198 -3.46 -17.43 -4.71
CA LYS A 198 -4.45 -18.23 -5.46
C LYS A 198 -5.79 -18.35 -4.74
N LYS A 199 -5.81 -18.37 -3.40
CA LYS A 199 -7.04 -18.44 -2.60
C LYS A 199 -7.91 -17.20 -2.74
N VAL A 200 -7.31 -16.04 -3.03
CA VAL A 200 -7.99 -14.74 -3.10
C VAL A 200 -8.58 -14.48 -4.48
N GLU A 201 -7.88 -14.93 -5.52
CA GLU A 201 -8.17 -14.55 -6.90
C GLU A 201 -9.24 -15.40 -7.57
N ASP A 202 -10.07 -14.74 -8.36
CA ASP A 202 -10.90 -15.35 -9.40
C ASP A 202 -10.61 -14.68 -10.74
N VAL A 203 -9.85 -15.37 -11.60
CA VAL A 203 -9.51 -14.92 -12.97
C VAL A 203 -10.41 -15.55 -14.03
N SER A 204 -11.53 -16.17 -13.64
CA SER A 204 -12.41 -16.90 -14.56
C SER A 204 -12.92 -16.04 -15.72
N ALA A 205 -13.05 -14.73 -15.52
CA ALA A 205 -13.47 -13.75 -16.52
C ALA A 205 -12.53 -13.66 -17.74
N GLU A 206 -11.27 -14.11 -17.62
CA GLU A 206 -10.32 -14.09 -18.73
C GLU A 206 -10.72 -14.99 -19.91
N LYS A 207 -11.58 -15.99 -19.67
CA LYS A 207 -12.16 -16.81 -20.75
C LYS A 207 -13.03 -15.97 -21.69
N ASP A 208 -13.68 -14.94 -21.14
CA ASP A 208 -14.63 -14.10 -21.87
C ASP A 208 -14.02 -12.75 -22.27
N VAL A 209 -13.02 -12.27 -21.51
CA VAL A 209 -12.27 -11.03 -21.76
C VAL A 209 -10.78 -11.38 -21.77
N PRO A 210 -10.28 -11.99 -22.86
CA PRO A 210 -8.88 -12.38 -22.95
C PRO A 210 -7.99 -11.15 -23.03
N ASN A 211 -6.74 -11.30 -22.60
CA ASN A 211 -5.74 -10.26 -22.73
C ASN A 211 -5.47 -9.95 -24.22
N PRO A 212 -5.71 -8.71 -24.71
CA PRO A 212 -5.51 -8.38 -26.11
C PRO A 212 -4.05 -8.10 -26.48
N PHE A 213 -3.12 -8.06 -25.52
CA PHE A 213 -1.71 -7.80 -25.83
C PHE A 213 -1.10 -9.05 -26.46
N VAL A 214 -0.58 -8.90 -27.68
CA VAL A 214 0.01 -10.00 -28.48
C VAL A 214 1.09 -10.71 -27.66
N GLY A 215 0.99 -12.04 -27.55
CA GLY A 215 1.92 -12.87 -26.77
C GLY A 215 1.56 -13.05 -25.29
N MET A 216 0.50 -12.41 -24.77
CA MET A 216 0.06 -12.53 -23.37
C MET A 216 -1.25 -13.33 -23.17
N SER A 217 -1.58 -14.28 -24.05
CA SER A 217 -2.84 -15.06 -23.93
C SER A 217 -2.74 -16.23 -22.93
N LEU A 218 -3.89 -16.63 -22.37
CA LEU A 218 -4.03 -17.81 -21.51
C LEU A 218 -3.61 -19.13 -22.19
N ASP A 219 -3.71 -19.19 -23.51
CA ASP A 219 -3.37 -20.33 -24.35
C ASP A 219 -1.94 -20.22 -24.94
N GLY A 220 -1.22 -19.14 -24.66
CA GLY A 220 0.20 -18.94 -25.02
C GLY A 220 1.16 -19.78 -24.17
N ALA A 221 0.71 -20.97 -23.76
CA ALA A 221 1.34 -21.92 -22.85
C ALA A 221 2.60 -22.61 -23.42
N GLU A 222 3.28 -22.01 -24.40
CA GLU A 222 4.61 -22.44 -24.85
C GLU A 222 5.70 -21.36 -24.63
N ALA A 223 5.38 -20.22 -24.00
CA ALA A 223 6.40 -19.28 -23.56
C ALA A 223 7.10 -19.79 -22.29
N GLY A 224 7.88 -20.87 -22.46
CA GLY A 224 9.01 -21.23 -21.63
C GLY A 224 8.68 -21.69 -20.22
N VAL A 225 9.25 -22.83 -19.85
CA VAL A 225 9.65 -23.08 -18.47
C VAL A 225 10.32 -21.80 -17.93
N VAL A 226 9.68 -21.15 -16.96
CA VAL A 226 10.35 -20.14 -16.13
C VAL A 226 11.38 -20.89 -15.32
N GLU A 227 12.54 -20.28 -15.10
CA GLU A 227 13.62 -20.79 -14.25
C GLU A 227 13.12 -21.18 -12.84
N ASN A 228 11.92 -20.71 -12.45
CA ASN A 228 11.29 -20.81 -11.13
C ASN A 228 9.90 -21.52 -11.07
N GLY A 229 9.50 -22.29 -12.08
CA GLY A 229 8.60 -23.45 -11.91
C GLY A 229 7.06 -23.29 -12.02
N HIS A 230 6.49 -22.10 -12.22
CA HIS A 230 5.04 -21.95 -12.46
C HIS A 230 4.71 -21.01 -13.63
N SER A 231 3.84 -21.46 -14.53
CA SER A 231 3.17 -20.59 -15.50
C SER A 231 2.17 -19.64 -14.81
N ALA A 232 1.82 -18.53 -15.47
CA ALA A 232 0.83 -17.57 -14.96
C ALA A 232 -0.51 -18.24 -14.65
N ARG A 233 -0.89 -19.25 -15.44
CA ARG A 233 -2.10 -20.05 -15.23
C ARG A 233 -2.02 -20.88 -13.95
N GLU A 234 -0.91 -21.57 -13.71
CA GLU A 234 -0.69 -22.37 -12.49
C GLU A 234 -0.58 -21.51 -11.24
N ALA A 235 -0.04 -20.30 -11.39
CA ALA A 235 0.15 -19.34 -10.32
C ALA A 235 -1.11 -18.47 -10.03
N SER A 236 -2.16 -18.53 -10.85
CA SER A 236 -3.40 -17.76 -10.66
C SER A 236 -4.46 -18.54 -9.88
N GLY A 237 -5.30 -17.82 -9.13
CA GLY A 237 -6.51 -18.34 -8.53
C GLY A 237 -7.73 -18.25 -9.45
N TRP A 238 -8.68 -19.17 -9.28
CA TRP A 238 -9.82 -19.33 -10.20
C TRP A 238 -11.19 -19.31 -9.52
N GLU A 239 -11.23 -19.28 -8.19
CA GLU A 239 -12.45 -19.47 -7.39
C GLU A 239 -12.47 -18.58 -6.13
N GLY A 240 -11.52 -17.64 -6.03
CA GLY A 240 -11.40 -16.74 -4.90
C GLY A 240 -12.48 -15.65 -4.86
N PRO A 241 -12.63 -14.96 -3.73
CA PRO A 241 -13.66 -13.92 -3.57
C PRO A 241 -13.45 -12.66 -4.43
N VAL A 242 -12.21 -12.35 -4.80
CA VAL A 242 -11.85 -11.15 -5.54
C VAL A 242 -11.84 -11.47 -7.04
N LYS A 243 -12.91 -11.06 -7.72
CA LYS A 243 -13.01 -11.17 -9.18
C LYS A 243 -12.04 -10.22 -9.87
N LEU A 244 -11.37 -10.74 -10.88
CA LEU A 244 -10.38 -10.04 -11.67
C LEU A 244 -10.75 -10.11 -13.15
N SER A 245 -10.60 -8.99 -13.84
CA SER A 245 -10.78 -8.95 -15.30
C SER A 245 -9.74 -8.05 -15.96
N TYR A 246 -9.50 -8.28 -17.24
CA TYR A 246 -8.93 -7.26 -18.11
C TYR A 246 -10.00 -6.24 -18.51
N ASN A 247 -9.58 -5.11 -19.05
CA ASN A 247 -10.50 -4.19 -19.68
C ASN A 247 -11.09 -4.81 -20.96
N ALA A 248 -12.35 -4.50 -21.23
CA ALA A 248 -12.94 -4.71 -22.55
C ALA A 248 -12.60 -3.57 -23.54
N LEU A 249 -12.13 -2.42 -23.03
CA LEU A 249 -11.84 -1.22 -23.80
C LEU A 249 -10.44 -0.65 -23.51
N TYR A 250 -9.74 -0.25 -24.57
CA TYR A 250 -8.42 0.37 -24.52
C TYR A 250 -8.42 1.70 -25.27
N THR A 251 -7.64 2.66 -24.79
CA THR A 251 -7.47 3.98 -25.43
C THR A 251 -6.51 3.88 -26.61
N ASP A 252 -6.49 4.91 -27.46
CA ASP A 252 -5.61 4.96 -28.64
C ASP A 252 -4.12 5.15 -28.27
N VAL A 253 -3.81 5.30 -26.98
CA VAL A 253 -2.45 5.51 -26.46
C VAL A 253 -1.75 4.17 -26.13
N ILE A 254 -2.51 3.13 -25.80
CA ILE A 254 -1.96 1.90 -25.23
C ILE A 254 -1.07 1.14 -26.23
N GLU A 255 -1.54 0.92 -27.45
CA GLU A 255 -0.75 0.23 -28.48
C GLU A 255 0.55 0.99 -28.83
N PRO A 256 0.53 2.31 -29.07
CA PRO A 256 1.75 3.10 -29.24
C PRO A 256 2.75 2.94 -28.09
N ILE A 257 2.30 2.99 -26.84
CA ILE A 257 3.18 2.78 -25.67
C ILE A 257 3.86 1.42 -25.73
N ILE A 258 3.09 0.35 -25.92
CA ILE A 258 3.63 -1.01 -25.96
C ILE A 258 4.69 -1.13 -27.07
N LYS A 259 4.39 -0.62 -28.26
CA LYS A 259 5.32 -0.67 -29.40
C LYS A 259 6.58 0.16 -29.16
N SER A 260 6.44 1.34 -28.55
CA SER A 260 7.58 2.20 -28.22
C SER A 260 8.53 1.53 -27.22
N PHE A 261 8.01 1.00 -26.11
CA PHE A 261 8.84 0.28 -25.12
C PHE A 261 9.43 -1.02 -25.66
N ASN A 262 8.67 -1.79 -26.46
CA ASN A 262 9.20 -2.98 -27.16
C ASN A 262 10.35 -2.60 -28.11
N SER A 263 10.26 -1.47 -28.81
CA SER A 263 11.33 -1.00 -29.71
C SER A 263 12.62 -0.60 -28.96
N LEU A 264 12.49 -0.28 -27.67
CA LEU A 264 13.61 -0.05 -26.76
C LEU A 264 14.10 -1.33 -26.06
N GLY A 265 13.61 -2.50 -26.48
CA GLY A 265 14.05 -3.80 -25.96
C GLY A 265 13.40 -4.23 -24.66
N VAL A 266 12.35 -3.55 -24.18
CA VAL A 266 11.57 -4.02 -23.03
C VAL A 266 10.58 -5.09 -23.49
N PRO A 267 10.66 -6.34 -22.99
CA PRO A 267 9.77 -7.39 -23.45
C PRO A 267 8.36 -7.21 -22.88
N THR A 268 7.37 -7.71 -23.61
CA THR A 268 6.02 -7.91 -23.06
C THR A 268 6.01 -9.14 -22.16
N ASN A 269 5.51 -9.02 -20.92
CA ASN A 269 5.59 -10.07 -19.91
C ASN A 269 4.32 -10.93 -19.86
N SER A 270 4.35 -12.09 -20.51
CA SER A 270 3.26 -13.06 -20.50
C SER A 270 3.13 -13.86 -19.20
N ASN A 271 4.16 -13.84 -18.33
CA ASN A 271 4.23 -14.63 -17.11
C ASN A 271 4.24 -13.80 -15.81
N GLN A 272 3.57 -12.64 -15.82
CA GLN A 272 3.60 -11.66 -14.72
C GLN A 272 3.12 -12.16 -13.33
N PHE A 273 2.53 -13.35 -13.23
CA PHE A 273 2.08 -13.96 -11.97
C PHE A 273 2.91 -15.17 -11.54
N GLY A 274 3.82 -15.66 -12.40
CA GLY A 274 4.66 -16.84 -12.16
C GLY A 274 5.89 -16.57 -11.29
N GLY A 275 5.99 -15.38 -10.69
CA GLY A 275 7.13 -14.96 -9.88
C GLY A 275 8.13 -14.04 -10.59
N GLU A 276 7.84 -13.63 -11.83
CA GLU A 276 8.69 -12.72 -12.60
C GLU A 276 7.93 -11.44 -12.98
N THR A 277 8.38 -10.32 -12.43
CA THR A 277 7.68 -9.02 -12.53
C THR A 277 8.17 -8.17 -13.71
N GLU A 278 9.35 -8.42 -14.26
CA GLU A 278 9.92 -7.58 -15.31
C GLU A 278 9.07 -7.56 -16.59
N GLY A 279 8.92 -6.39 -17.22
CA GLY A 279 8.42 -6.21 -18.59
C GLY A 279 7.14 -5.37 -18.66
N ILE A 280 6.60 -5.25 -19.88
CA ILE A 280 5.34 -4.57 -20.16
C ILE A 280 4.19 -5.50 -19.75
N LYS A 281 3.32 -5.00 -18.87
CA LYS A 281 2.17 -5.73 -18.33
C LYS A 281 0.87 -5.08 -18.78
N ASN A 282 -0.08 -5.92 -19.20
CA ASN A 282 -1.49 -5.60 -19.07
C ASN A 282 -1.92 -6.05 -17.67
N LEU A 283 -2.28 -5.10 -16.83
CA LEU A 283 -2.66 -5.34 -15.45
C LEU A 283 -4.11 -5.80 -15.36
N ARG A 284 -4.33 -6.89 -14.63
CA ARG A 284 -5.67 -7.26 -14.19
C ARG A 284 -6.23 -6.15 -13.30
N ARG A 285 -7.55 -6.03 -13.29
CA ARG A 285 -8.27 -5.07 -12.45
C ARG A 285 -9.23 -5.80 -11.53
N THR A 286 -9.38 -5.30 -10.30
CA THR A 286 -10.45 -5.74 -9.38
C THR A 286 -11.78 -5.17 -9.85
N ILE A 287 -12.25 -5.65 -10.99
CA ILE A 287 -13.49 -5.26 -11.66
C ILE A 287 -14.25 -6.56 -11.96
N ASP A 288 -15.53 -6.58 -11.61
CA ASP A 288 -16.42 -7.67 -11.99
C ASP A 288 -16.88 -7.46 -13.43
N LYS A 289 -16.38 -8.29 -14.34
CA LYS A 289 -16.75 -8.33 -15.77
C LYS A 289 -18.27 -8.23 -15.98
N ASP A 290 -19.06 -8.90 -15.15
CA ASP A 290 -20.50 -9.06 -15.39
C ASP A 290 -21.27 -7.77 -15.10
N THR A 291 -20.76 -6.96 -14.16
CA THR A 291 -21.41 -5.72 -13.72
C THR A 291 -20.66 -4.46 -14.15
N GLY A 292 -19.41 -4.59 -14.56
CA GLY A 292 -18.49 -3.47 -14.81
C GLY A 292 -18.03 -2.74 -13.56
N LYS A 293 -18.41 -3.19 -12.37
CA LYS A 293 -18.15 -2.48 -11.10
C LYS A 293 -16.85 -2.93 -10.46
N ARG A 294 -16.22 -2.00 -9.72
CA ARG A 294 -15.14 -2.28 -8.78
C ARG A 294 -15.54 -3.41 -7.81
N ILE A 295 -14.57 -4.27 -7.52
CA ILE A 295 -14.59 -5.20 -6.39
C ILE A 295 -13.65 -4.68 -5.32
N ASP A 296 -14.22 -4.05 -4.30
CA ASP A 296 -13.53 -3.73 -3.05
C ASP A 296 -13.63 -4.90 -2.05
N ALA A 297 -12.93 -4.82 -0.92
CA ALA A 297 -12.90 -5.90 0.08
C ALA A 297 -14.28 -6.19 0.70
N ALA A 298 -15.14 -5.18 0.88
CA ALA A 298 -16.49 -5.39 1.40
C ALA A 298 -17.35 -6.16 0.38
N SER A 299 -17.35 -5.72 -0.87
CA SER A 299 -18.03 -6.40 -1.97
C SER A 299 -17.54 -7.84 -2.19
N ALA A 300 -16.23 -8.08 -2.01
CA ALA A 300 -15.63 -9.40 -2.16
C ALA A 300 -15.95 -10.36 -1.00
N TYR A 301 -15.87 -9.91 0.25
CA TYR A 301 -15.86 -10.80 1.41
C TYR A 301 -17.17 -10.84 2.21
N LEU A 302 -17.97 -9.77 2.27
CA LEU A 302 -19.21 -9.78 3.06
C LEU A 302 -20.22 -10.82 2.57
N LYS A 303 -20.25 -11.06 1.25
CA LYS A 303 -21.11 -12.09 0.64
C LYS A 303 -20.80 -13.51 1.16
N LEU A 304 -19.55 -13.78 1.53
CA LEU A 304 -19.14 -15.07 2.11
C LEU A 304 -19.66 -15.27 3.53
N ALA A 305 -19.82 -14.18 4.28
CA ALA A 305 -20.28 -14.18 5.67
C ALA A 305 -21.78 -13.82 5.82
N LYS A 306 -22.56 -13.74 4.74
CA LYS A 306 -23.96 -13.29 4.78
C LYS A 306 -24.79 -14.04 5.83
N ASP A 307 -24.59 -15.35 5.94
CA ASP A 307 -25.33 -16.24 6.84
C ASP A 307 -24.64 -16.44 8.21
N SER A 308 -23.47 -15.84 8.43
CA SER A 308 -22.72 -15.96 9.70
C SER A 308 -23.56 -15.43 10.87
N LYS A 309 -23.60 -16.14 12.00
CA LYS A 309 -24.29 -15.67 13.23
C LYS A 309 -23.33 -15.16 14.29
N ASN A 310 -22.05 -15.16 13.98
CA ASN A 310 -20.94 -14.99 14.91
C ASN A 310 -19.91 -13.94 14.44
N LEU A 311 -20.12 -13.30 13.28
CA LEU A 311 -19.42 -12.11 12.85
C LEU A 311 -20.24 -10.85 13.17
N PHE A 312 -19.62 -9.94 13.90
CA PHE A 312 -20.20 -8.69 14.38
C PHE A 312 -19.33 -7.52 13.93
N ILE A 313 -19.91 -6.60 13.15
CA ILE A 313 -19.18 -5.47 12.56
C ILE A 313 -19.76 -4.17 13.13
N LEU A 314 -18.89 -3.33 13.71
CA LEU A 314 -19.22 -2.01 14.24
C LEU A 314 -18.50 -0.92 13.42
N PRO A 315 -19.18 -0.29 12.44
CA PRO A 315 -18.66 0.86 11.71
C PRO A 315 -18.73 2.14 12.55
N ASN A 316 -18.04 3.20 12.10
CA ASN A 316 -17.89 4.49 12.79
C ASN A 316 -17.29 4.37 14.20
N ALA A 317 -16.55 3.29 14.47
CA ALA A 317 -15.89 3.02 15.74
C ALA A 317 -14.38 3.14 15.60
N VAL A 318 -13.82 4.19 16.22
CA VAL A 318 -12.38 4.44 16.21
C VAL A 318 -11.79 3.76 17.44
N ALA A 319 -10.96 2.73 17.23
CA ALA A 319 -10.15 2.16 18.30
C ALA A 319 -9.12 3.20 18.78
N THR A 320 -9.05 3.40 20.09
CA THR A 320 -8.21 4.44 20.70
C THR A 320 -7.06 3.86 21.50
N LYS A 321 -7.24 2.73 22.18
CA LYS A 321 -6.22 2.13 23.07
C LYS A 321 -6.38 0.62 23.21
N LEU A 322 -5.28 -0.07 23.48
CA LEU A 322 -5.28 -1.47 23.92
C LEU A 322 -5.35 -1.56 25.45
N SER A 323 -6.17 -2.45 26.00
CA SER A 323 -6.22 -2.69 27.46
C SER A 323 -5.48 -3.97 27.84
N PHE A 324 -4.68 -3.93 28.92
CA PHE A 324 -3.83 -5.06 29.33
C PHE A 324 -4.34 -5.72 30.61
N SER A 325 -4.17 -7.03 30.67
CA SER A 325 -4.29 -7.78 31.92
C SER A 325 -3.14 -7.39 32.86
N PRO A 326 -3.37 -7.32 34.19
CA PRO A 326 -2.30 -7.14 35.17
C PRO A 326 -1.18 -8.16 34.93
N SER A 327 0.07 -7.69 34.93
CA SER A 327 1.23 -8.48 34.51
C SER A 327 1.30 -9.85 35.19
N ALA A 328 1.37 -10.91 34.40
CA ALA A 328 1.87 -12.20 34.90
C ALA A 328 3.38 -12.09 35.15
N SER A 329 3.91 -12.95 36.01
CA SER A 329 5.34 -13.07 36.34
C SER A 329 6.24 -13.51 35.17
N SER A 330 5.67 -13.73 33.97
CA SER A 330 6.31 -14.34 32.81
C SER A 330 7.01 -13.37 31.84
N GLY A 331 6.99 -12.05 32.09
CA GLY A 331 7.62 -11.05 31.21
C GLY A 331 6.95 -10.88 29.84
N THR A 332 5.76 -11.45 29.64
CA THR A 332 4.93 -11.29 28.44
C THR A 332 3.59 -10.65 28.80
N HIS A 333 3.12 -9.72 27.98
CA HIS A 333 1.90 -8.96 28.22
C HIS A 333 0.71 -9.54 27.46
N THR A 334 -0.45 -9.58 28.10
CA THR A 334 -1.70 -10.08 27.49
C THR A 334 -2.66 -8.92 27.31
N VAL A 335 -3.09 -8.69 26.07
CA VAL A 335 -4.11 -7.72 25.72
C VAL A 335 -5.48 -8.33 26.07
N ARG A 336 -6.24 -7.65 26.92
CA ARG A 336 -7.59 -8.07 27.34
C ARG A 336 -8.67 -7.52 26.41
N GLY A 337 -8.43 -6.39 25.77
CA GLY A 337 -9.47 -5.69 25.04
C GLY A 337 -9.00 -4.40 24.40
N VAL A 338 -9.98 -3.61 23.95
CA VAL A 338 -9.78 -2.40 23.17
C VAL A 338 -10.75 -1.32 23.67
N GLU A 339 -10.22 -0.13 23.97
CA GLU A 339 -11.03 1.09 24.10
C GLU A 339 -11.34 1.62 22.70
N PHE A 340 -12.58 2.02 22.46
CA PHE A 340 -13.00 2.65 21.22
C PHE A 340 -13.99 3.78 21.47
N THR A 341 -14.15 4.67 20.48
CA THR A 341 -15.12 5.77 20.53
C THR A 341 -16.08 5.74 19.35
N VAL A 342 -17.34 6.05 19.63
CA VAL A 342 -18.40 6.27 18.64
C VAL A 342 -19.08 7.58 18.99
N ASN A 343 -19.13 8.53 18.06
CA ASN A 343 -19.71 9.87 18.27
C ASN A 343 -19.16 10.59 19.52
N GLY A 344 -17.87 10.39 19.83
CA GLY A 344 -17.21 10.98 21.00
C GLY A 344 -17.45 10.25 22.33
N GLN A 345 -18.37 9.28 22.37
CA GLN A 345 -18.60 8.45 23.54
C GLN A 345 -17.65 7.25 23.56
N LYS A 346 -16.99 7.02 24.70
CA LYS A 346 -16.04 5.93 24.90
C LYS A 346 -16.72 4.65 25.35
N TYR A 347 -16.19 3.53 24.88
CA TYR A 347 -16.58 2.17 25.19
C TYR A 347 -15.32 1.29 25.31
N GLU A 348 -15.46 0.14 25.96
CA GLU A 348 -14.41 -0.88 26.02
C GLU A 348 -15.01 -2.23 25.65
N VAL A 349 -14.30 -3.01 24.84
CA VAL A 349 -14.70 -4.36 24.44
C VAL A 349 -13.60 -5.36 24.78
N SER A 350 -13.98 -6.56 25.26
CA SER A 350 -13.03 -7.59 25.70
C SER A 350 -12.85 -8.70 24.66
N ALA A 351 -11.60 -9.16 24.51
CA ALA A 351 -11.22 -10.34 23.75
C ALA A 351 -10.84 -11.49 24.70
N SER A 352 -11.39 -12.68 24.51
CA SER A 352 -11.04 -13.88 25.28
C SER A 352 -9.80 -14.59 24.73
N ARG A 353 -9.49 -14.41 23.44
CA ARG A 353 -8.32 -15.03 22.78
C ARG A 353 -7.33 -13.98 22.29
N GLU A 354 -7.57 -13.37 21.14
CA GLU A 354 -6.59 -12.49 20.49
C GLU A 354 -7.19 -11.17 20.00
N VAL A 355 -6.35 -10.14 19.99
CA VAL A 355 -6.63 -8.87 19.31
C VAL A 355 -5.72 -8.78 18.09
N VAL A 356 -6.28 -8.38 16.94
CA VAL A 356 -5.54 -8.28 15.67
C VAL A 356 -5.67 -6.87 15.10
N LEU A 357 -4.53 -6.20 14.93
CA LEU A 357 -4.43 -4.86 14.35
C LEU A 357 -4.36 -4.96 12.83
N CYS A 358 -5.27 -4.31 12.14
CA CYS A 358 -5.37 -4.23 10.68
C CYS A 358 -5.60 -2.78 10.22
N CYS A 359 -5.01 -1.82 10.94
CA CYS A 359 -5.29 -0.39 10.79
C CYS A 359 -4.50 0.26 9.65
N GLY A 360 -3.61 -0.50 8.99
CA GLY A 360 -2.71 -0.02 7.95
C GLY A 360 -1.42 0.59 8.51
N ALA A 361 -0.46 0.86 7.62
CA ALA A 361 0.90 1.27 7.99
C ALA A 361 1.01 2.59 8.78
N VAL A 362 -0.05 3.39 8.86
CA VAL A 362 -0.03 4.66 9.60
C VAL A 362 -0.67 4.52 10.98
N GLN A 363 -1.86 3.94 11.07
CA GLN A 363 -2.61 3.88 12.33
C GLN A 363 -2.21 2.68 13.20
N THR A 364 -1.64 1.62 12.63
CA THR A 364 -1.15 0.47 13.41
C THR A 364 -0.03 0.86 14.39
N PRO A 365 1.08 1.51 13.97
CA PRO A 365 2.10 1.95 14.92
C PRO A 365 1.56 2.97 15.94
N GLN A 366 0.65 3.85 15.51
CA GLN A 366 -0.01 4.80 16.42
C GLN A 366 -0.76 4.08 17.55
N LEU A 367 -1.54 3.05 17.24
CA LEU A 367 -2.30 2.31 18.25
C LEU A 367 -1.39 1.50 19.19
N LEU A 368 -0.27 0.98 18.68
CA LEU A 368 0.76 0.35 19.52
C LEU A 368 1.39 1.35 20.49
N GLU A 369 1.78 2.53 20.01
CA GLU A 369 2.39 3.56 20.85
C GLU A 369 1.42 4.14 21.90
N LEU A 370 0.10 4.09 21.64
CA LEU A 370 -0.97 4.54 22.54
C LEU A 370 -1.61 3.42 23.37
N SER A 371 -0.92 2.30 23.56
CA SER A 371 -1.41 1.08 24.21
C SER A 371 -1.72 1.19 25.72
N GLY A 372 -2.77 1.95 26.08
CA GLY A 372 -3.65 1.92 27.27
C GLY A 372 -3.10 1.61 28.67
N THR A 373 -3.99 1.24 29.60
CA THR A 373 -3.72 1.09 31.05
C THR A 373 -3.88 -0.37 31.49
N TYR A 374 -3.38 -0.75 32.68
CA TYR A 374 -3.74 -2.03 33.30
C TYR A 374 -5.17 -1.97 33.85
N VAL A 375 -6.02 -2.92 33.47
CA VAL A 375 -7.38 -2.99 34.04
C VAL A 375 -7.32 -3.60 35.44
N THR A 376 -7.66 -2.84 36.47
CA THR A 376 -7.90 -3.36 37.83
C THR A 376 -9.37 -3.13 38.24
N SER A 377 -10.27 -4.03 37.83
CA SER A 377 -11.70 -3.89 38.13
C SER A 377 -12.08 -4.06 39.61
N SER A 378 -11.13 -4.30 40.52
CA SER A 378 -11.41 -4.60 41.94
C SER A 378 -10.51 -3.93 42.98
N LEU A 379 -9.55 -3.07 42.59
CA LEU A 379 -8.56 -2.50 43.53
C LEU A 379 -8.40 -0.98 43.49
N VAL A 380 -9.02 -0.26 42.54
CA VAL A 380 -8.93 1.20 42.46
C VAL A 380 -9.42 1.89 43.75
N SER A 381 -10.38 1.30 44.48
CA SER A 381 -10.83 1.83 45.77
C SER A 381 -9.87 1.57 46.94
N ILE A 382 -9.01 0.54 46.86
CA ILE A 382 -8.10 0.13 47.94
C ILE A 382 -6.72 0.78 47.76
N VAL A 383 -6.23 0.91 46.53
CA VAL A 383 -4.89 1.47 46.26
C VAL A 383 -4.86 3.00 46.44
N ASN A 384 -5.96 3.70 46.18
CA ASN A 384 -6.08 5.15 46.46
C ASN A 384 -6.00 5.50 47.96
N GLN A 385 -6.01 4.52 48.88
CA GLN A 385 -5.78 4.74 50.31
C GLN A 385 -4.29 4.70 50.72
N PHE A 386 -3.37 4.30 49.84
CA PHE A 386 -1.96 4.05 50.17
C PHE A 386 -0.97 4.74 49.22
N GLU A 387 -1.26 5.98 48.76
CA GLU A 387 -0.28 6.76 48.00
C GLU A 387 0.96 7.07 48.86
N GLY A 388 2.11 6.50 48.48
CA GLY A 388 3.38 6.77 49.16
C GLY A 388 4.63 6.02 48.67
N LEU A 389 4.53 4.88 47.97
CA LEU A 389 5.73 4.14 47.53
C LEU A 389 5.64 3.61 46.08
N LEU A 390 6.49 4.18 45.21
CA LEU A 390 7.16 3.56 44.07
C LEU A 390 6.34 2.69 43.07
N THR A 391 5.15 3.11 42.68
CA THR A 391 4.45 2.55 41.50
C THR A 391 3.97 3.69 40.59
N PRO A 392 4.07 3.57 39.25
CA PRO A 392 3.44 4.55 38.37
C PRO A 392 1.93 4.58 38.66
N PRO A 393 1.26 5.75 38.54
CA PRO A 393 -0.17 5.84 38.84
C PRO A 393 -0.93 4.76 38.07
N LEU A 394 -1.89 4.09 38.71
CA LEU A 394 -2.67 2.97 38.14
C LEU A 394 -3.38 3.32 36.80
N ASN A 395 -3.49 4.62 36.50
CA ASN A 395 -4.09 5.18 35.29
C ASN A 395 -3.05 5.68 34.26
N ALA A 396 -1.76 5.36 34.43
CA ALA A 396 -0.71 5.76 33.49
C ALA A 396 -0.92 5.07 32.15
N MET A 397 -0.99 5.87 31.08
CA MET A 397 -1.00 5.38 29.70
C MET A 397 0.31 4.64 29.42
N LEU A 398 0.22 3.42 28.92
CA LEU A 398 1.32 2.59 28.50
C LEU A 398 1.40 2.61 26.96
N GLY A 399 2.56 2.21 26.43
CA GLY A 399 2.78 2.12 25.00
C GLY A 399 3.71 0.97 24.65
N ILE A 400 3.49 0.35 23.50
CA ILE A 400 4.43 -0.59 22.87
C ILE A 400 5.18 0.21 21.81
N GLY A 401 6.49 0.36 21.98
CA GLY A 401 7.31 1.19 21.08
C GLY A 401 8.62 1.62 21.73
N SER A 402 9.34 2.53 21.06
CA SER A 402 10.62 3.07 21.54
C SER A 402 10.47 3.68 22.93
N LYS A 403 11.18 3.13 23.91
CA LYS A 403 11.14 3.63 25.30
C LYS A 403 11.53 5.11 25.40
N SER A 404 12.52 5.56 24.63
CA SER A 404 12.96 6.96 24.65
C SER A 404 11.89 7.90 24.09
N LEU A 405 11.26 7.52 22.98
CA LEU A 405 10.18 8.29 22.34
C LEU A 405 8.97 8.40 23.26
N LEU A 406 8.49 7.27 23.77
CA LEU A 406 7.31 7.23 24.64
C LEU A 406 7.55 8.00 25.95
N THR A 407 8.73 7.86 26.55
CA THR A 407 9.10 8.61 27.77
C THR A 407 9.07 10.12 27.52
N ALA A 408 9.53 10.59 26.35
CA ALA A 408 9.51 12.01 25.99
C ALA A 408 8.08 12.58 25.88
N LEU A 409 7.09 11.71 25.64
CA LEU A 409 5.66 12.06 25.57
C LEU A 409 4.90 11.77 26.88
N GLY A 410 5.61 11.36 27.95
CA GLY A 410 5.01 11.03 29.24
C GLY A 410 4.28 9.68 29.27
N ILE A 411 4.58 8.77 28.33
CA ILE A 411 3.99 7.44 28.21
C ILE A 411 5.04 6.39 28.60
N PRO A 412 4.86 5.66 29.71
CA PRO A 412 5.69 4.50 30.00
C PRO A 412 5.62 3.42 28.90
N SER A 413 6.78 2.97 28.42
CA SER A 413 6.85 1.81 27.52
C SER A 413 6.62 0.51 28.30
N ILE A 414 5.60 -0.27 27.94
CA ILE A 414 5.32 -1.60 28.49
C ILE A 414 6.15 -2.68 27.77
N VAL A 415 6.39 -2.48 26.48
CA VAL A 415 7.36 -3.27 25.71
C VAL A 415 8.21 -2.31 24.90
N ASP A 416 9.52 -2.32 25.16
CA ASP A 416 10.49 -1.57 24.36
C ASP A 416 10.70 -2.29 23.02
N LEU A 417 10.02 -1.77 22.00
CA LEU A 417 10.12 -2.19 20.61
C LEU A 417 10.44 -0.97 19.74
N PRO A 418 11.72 -0.57 19.64
CA PRO A 418 12.10 0.64 18.92
C PRO A 418 11.80 0.58 17.41
N GLY A 419 11.51 -0.60 16.85
CA GLY A 419 11.09 -0.74 15.45
C GLY A 419 9.64 -0.33 15.17
N VAL A 420 8.80 -0.13 16.19
CA VAL A 420 7.41 0.35 15.99
C VAL A 420 7.44 1.76 15.42
N GLY A 421 6.80 1.94 14.27
CA GLY A 421 6.72 3.22 13.58
C GLY A 421 7.90 3.53 12.68
N GLU A 422 9.05 2.87 12.86
CA GLU A 422 10.24 3.03 12.02
C GLU A 422 10.12 2.28 10.70
N ASN A 423 11.11 2.42 9.80
CA ASN A 423 11.17 1.68 8.55
C ASN A 423 9.96 1.94 7.63
N LEU A 424 9.35 3.13 7.68
CA LEU A 424 8.32 3.52 6.71
C LEU A 424 8.93 3.60 5.31
N HIS A 425 8.27 2.99 4.35
CA HIS A 425 8.61 3.05 2.93
C HIS A 425 7.35 3.10 2.07
N ASP A 426 7.50 3.60 0.86
CA ASP A 426 6.43 3.88 -0.10
C ASP A 426 7.01 3.87 -1.51
N HIS A 427 6.17 3.66 -2.52
CA HIS A 427 6.56 3.98 -3.88
C HIS A 427 6.43 5.48 -4.08
N ILE A 428 7.38 6.05 -4.82
CA ILE A 428 7.32 7.47 -5.19
C ILE A 428 7.39 7.62 -6.69
N PHE A 429 6.59 8.53 -7.22
CA PHE A 429 6.40 8.70 -8.65
C PHE A 429 6.72 10.12 -9.11
N VAL A 430 7.34 10.21 -10.28
CA VAL A 430 7.64 11.48 -10.98
C VAL A 430 7.03 11.46 -12.37
N PRO A 431 6.25 12.47 -12.76
CA PRO A 431 5.51 12.49 -14.01
C PRO A 431 6.26 13.11 -15.19
N ILE A 432 5.90 12.62 -16.36
CA ILE A 432 6.06 13.30 -17.65
C ILE A 432 4.72 13.30 -18.38
N GLN A 433 4.28 14.45 -18.91
CA GLN A 433 2.97 14.62 -19.54
C GLN A 433 3.09 15.17 -20.95
N TYR A 434 2.29 14.63 -21.86
CA TYR A 434 2.25 15.02 -23.27
C TYR A 434 0.85 15.42 -23.70
N LEU A 435 0.77 16.53 -24.43
CA LEU A 435 -0.38 16.90 -25.25
C LEU A 435 -0.40 16.03 -26.50
N LEU A 436 -1.56 15.49 -26.82
CA LEU A 436 -1.78 14.64 -27.98
C LEU A 436 -2.41 15.41 -29.13
N ARG A 437 -2.11 14.95 -30.35
CA ARG A 437 -2.71 15.50 -31.57
C ARG A 437 -4.24 15.30 -31.58
N PRO A 438 -5.00 16.17 -32.27
CA PRO A 438 -6.45 16.02 -32.40
C PRO A 438 -6.86 14.64 -32.93
N GLY A 439 -7.90 14.06 -32.32
CA GLY A 439 -8.49 12.78 -32.74
C GLY A 439 -8.03 11.55 -31.94
N VAL A 440 -6.98 11.66 -31.12
CA VAL A 440 -6.54 10.56 -30.24
C VAL A 440 -7.52 10.40 -29.07
N ARG A 441 -8.13 9.22 -28.93
CA ARG A 441 -9.12 8.95 -27.88
C ARG A 441 -8.44 8.59 -26.57
N THR A 442 -8.73 9.38 -25.54
CA THR A 442 -8.24 9.19 -24.17
C THR A 442 -9.40 9.29 -23.17
N PHE A 443 -9.14 9.02 -21.89
CA PHE A 443 -10.12 9.23 -20.83
C PHE A 443 -10.44 10.72 -20.61
N ASP A 444 -9.68 11.66 -21.18
CA ASP A 444 -10.02 13.09 -21.14
C ASP A 444 -11.38 13.39 -21.80
N GLN A 445 -11.87 12.54 -22.70
CA GLN A 445 -13.21 12.69 -23.29
C GLN A 445 -14.33 12.69 -22.25
N LEU A 446 -14.20 11.90 -21.18
CA LEU A 446 -15.18 11.88 -20.09
C LEU A 446 -15.25 13.23 -19.36
N ARG A 447 -14.15 14.00 -19.35
CA ARG A 447 -14.09 15.34 -18.77
C ARG A 447 -14.51 16.42 -19.78
N ASN A 448 -14.09 16.28 -21.04
CA ASN A 448 -14.16 17.35 -22.03
C ASN A 448 -15.48 17.38 -22.84
N ASP A 449 -16.22 16.27 -22.89
CA ASP A 449 -17.46 16.17 -23.66
C ASP A 449 -18.63 15.68 -22.77
N PRO A 450 -19.50 16.59 -22.32
CA PRO A 450 -20.65 16.23 -21.49
C PRO A 450 -21.63 15.28 -22.19
N ALA A 451 -21.82 15.39 -23.52
CA ALA A 451 -22.72 14.50 -24.25
C ALA A 451 -22.14 13.09 -24.33
N PHE A 452 -20.82 12.98 -24.49
CA PHE A 452 -20.10 11.72 -24.40
C PHE A 452 -20.21 11.09 -23.00
N LEU A 453 -20.02 11.88 -21.94
CA LEU A 453 -20.17 11.41 -20.55
C LEU A 453 -21.59 10.86 -20.30
N GLU A 454 -22.64 11.56 -20.72
CA GLU A 454 -24.01 11.09 -20.56
C GLU A 454 -24.28 9.80 -21.34
N LYS A 455 -23.70 9.65 -22.54
CA LYS A 455 -23.76 8.40 -23.30
C LYS A 455 -23.02 7.26 -22.58
N ALA A 456 -21.84 7.53 -22.02
CA ALA A 456 -21.04 6.55 -21.28
C ALA A 456 -21.76 6.10 -19.99
N LYS A 457 -22.44 7.02 -19.30
CA LYS A 457 -23.32 6.70 -18.17
C LYS A 457 -24.47 5.81 -18.59
N ALA A 458 -25.18 6.15 -19.67
CA ALA A 458 -26.30 5.36 -20.16
C ALA A 458 -25.87 3.94 -20.57
N GLU A 459 -24.73 3.80 -21.26
CA GLU A 459 -24.14 2.51 -21.61
C GLU A 459 -23.83 1.68 -20.36
N PHE A 460 -23.10 2.27 -19.40
CA PHE A 460 -22.75 1.61 -18.14
C PHE A 460 -23.99 1.17 -17.35
N THR A 461 -25.00 2.03 -17.21
CA THR A 461 -26.25 1.67 -16.53
C THR A 461 -26.99 0.54 -17.22
N SER A 462 -26.94 0.48 -18.55
CA SER A 462 -27.68 -0.53 -19.32
C SER A 462 -27.00 -1.91 -19.36
N SER A 463 -25.66 -1.96 -19.35
CA SER A 463 -24.92 -3.19 -19.62
C SER A 463 -23.72 -3.45 -18.69
N GLY A 464 -23.35 -2.49 -17.84
CA GLY A 464 -22.11 -2.57 -17.06
C GLY A 464 -20.84 -2.53 -17.92
N GLN A 465 -20.91 -1.96 -19.13
CA GLN A 465 -19.78 -1.93 -20.07
C GLN A 465 -19.43 -0.48 -20.46
N GLY A 466 -18.43 -0.35 -21.33
CA GLY A 466 -18.03 0.94 -21.90
C GLY A 466 -16.98 1.67 -21.05
N TRP A 467 -16.86 2.98 -21.29
CA TRP A 467 -15.76 3.79 -20.74
C TRP A 467 -15.75 3.88 -19.22
N LEU A 468 -16.92 3.81 -18.56
CA LEU A 468 -17.00 3.85 -17.11
C LEU A 468 -16.59 2.54 -16.44
N ALA A 469 -16.64 1.41 -17.16
CA ALA A 469 -16.21 0.08 -16.72
C ALA A 469 -14.71 -0.19 -16.94
N ALA A 470 -13.95 0.79 -17.44
CA ALA A 470 -12.54 0.66 -17.78
C ALA A 470 -11.67 1.64 -16.97
N SER A 471 -10.40 1.28 -16.76
CA SER A 471 -9.35 2.16 -16.21
C SER A 471 -8.07 2.06 -17.06
N ASP A 472 -7.03 2.88 -16.88
CA ASP A 472 -5.77 2.56 -17.58
C ASP A 472 -5.21 1.24 -17.03
N THR A 473 -4.52 0.45 -17.87
CA THR A 473 -4.12 -0.93 -17.53
C THR A 473 -2.64 -1.24 -17.70
N THR A 474 -1.84 -0.32 -18.22
CA THR A 474 -0.45 -0.61 -18.57
C THR A 474 0.52 -0.15 -17.50
N ALA A 475 1.35 -1.08 -17.04
CA ALA A 475 2.56 -0.80 -16.26
C ALA A 475 3.76 -1.49 -16.90
N ILE A 476 4.92 -0.86 -16.83
CA ILE A 476 6.17 -1.39 -17.36
C ILE A 476 7.19 -1.47 -16.21
N TYR A 477 7.57 -2.68 -15.83
CA TYR A 477 8.54 -2.92 -14.76
C TYR A 477 9.91 -3.20 -15.36
N THR A 478 10.94 -2.48 -14.94
CA THR A 478 12.29 -2.60 -15.54
C THR A 478 13.39 -2.54 -14.47
N PRO A 479 14.39 -3.42 -14.52
CA PRO A 479 15.59 -3.28 -13.70
C PRO A 479 16.46 -2.13 -14.21
N LEU A 480 17.25 -1.55 -13.31
CA LEU A 480 18.04 -0.35 -13.56
C LEU A 480 19.03 -0.50 -14.74
N HIS A 481 19.61 -1.68 -14.96
CA HIS A 481 20.60 -1.88 -16.03
C HIS A 481 20.06 -1.59 -17.44
N ARG A 482 18.74 -1.61 -17.66
CA ARG A 482 18.15 -1.25 -18.98
C ARG A 482 18.14 0.26 -19.24
N HIS A 483 18.34 1.07 -18.20
CA HIS A 483 18.25 2.53 -18.29
C HIS A 483 19.62 3.20 -18.47
N LEU A 484 20.70 2.49 -18.15
CA LEU A 484 22.07 2.99 -18.09
C LEU A 484 22.99 2.20 -19.01
N GLU A 485 24.04 2.85 -19.52
CA GLU A 485 25.11 2.13 -20.21
C GLU A 485 25.92 1.28 -19.21
N GLU A 486 26.58 0.21 -19.68
CA GLU A 486 27.27 -0.76 -18.82
C GLU A 486 28.29 -0.11 -17.85
N ALA A 487 29.05 0.88 -18.35
CA ALA A 487 30.01 1.62 -17.54
C ALA A 487 29.35 2.52 -16.49
N GLU A 488 28.21 3.13 -16.81
CA GLU A 488 27.42 3.95 -15.88
C GLU A 488 26.79 3.07 -14.80
N TYR A 489 26.27 1.90 -15.19
CA TYR A 489 25.71 0.92 -14.26
C TYR A 489 26.75 0.40 -13.26
N THR A 490 27.93 0.03 -13.76
CA THR A 490 29.05 -0.40 -12.91
C THR A 490 29.46 0.70 -11.94
N SER A 491 29.58 1.94 -12.42
CA SER A 491 29.92 3.10 -11.57
C SER A 491 28.86 3.41 -10.52
N PHE A 492 27.58 3.20 -10.84
CA PHE A 492 26.47 3.31 -9.89
C PHE A 492 26.62 2.27 -8.77
N LEU A 493 26.82 0.99 -9.10
CA LEU A 493 27.01 -0.08 -8.11
C LEU A 493 28.23 0.17 -7.21
N ASP A 494 29.36 0.55 -7.80
CA ASP A 494 30.57 0.88 -7.04
C ASP A 494 30.34 2.04 -6.05
N SER A 495 29.55 3.03 -6.46
CA SER A 495 29.20 4.16 -5.60
C SER A 495 28.24 3.74 -4.49
N LEU A 496 27.25 2.89 -4.79
CA LEU A 496 26.33 2.33 -3.82
C LEU A 496 27.08 1.51 -2.76
N HIS A 497 28.01 0.65 -3.17
CA HIS A 497 28.81 -0.17 -2.26
C HIS A 497 29.69 0.65 -1.33
N ARG A 498 30.36 1.68 -1.87
CA ARG A 498 31.17 2.60 -1.06
C ARG A 498 30.32 3.34 -0.05
N TRP A 499 29.21 3.93 -0.49
CA TRP A 499 28.29 4.62 0.42
C TRP A 499 27.76 3.69 1.51
N PHE A 500 27.33 2.48 1.14
CA PHE A 500 26.76 1.53 2.09
C PHE A 500 27.79 1.10 3.14
N ALA A 501 29.03 0.81 2.71
CA ALA A 501 30.12 0.50 3.63
C ALA A 501 30.41 1.67 4.59
N GLU A 502 30.49 2.90 4.07
CA GLU A 502 30.74 4.09 4.89
C GLU A 502 29.61 4.37 5.90
N ALA A 503 28.35 4.30 5.49
CA ALA A 503 27.19 4.53 6.35
C ALA A 503 27.10 3.47 7.45
N ARG A 504 27.39 2.20 7.12
CA ARG A 504 27.49 1.11 8.09
C ARG A 504 28.61 1.35 9.09
N ASP A 505 29.81 1.69 8.62
CA ASP A 505 30.99 1.84 9.48
C ASP A 505 30.88 3.08 10.41
N LYS A 506 30.09 4.09 10.00
CA LYS A 506 29.71 5.25 10.84
C LYS A 506 28.55 4.98 11.79
N ASN A 507 27.96 3.78 11.77
CA ASN A 507 26.79 3.40 12.56
C ASN A 507 25.57 4.32 12.32
N GLU A 508 25.39 4.74 11.07
CA GLU A 508 24.26 5.57 10.63
C GLU A 508 23.04 4.73 10.22
N LEU A 509 23.20 3.41 10.14
CA LEU A 509 22.18 2.46 9.69
C LEU A 509 21.71 1.56 10.84
N SER A 510 20.41 1.31 10.91
CA SER A 510 19.86 0.29 11.80
C SER A 510 20.26 -1.13 11.34
N PRO A 511 20.25 -2.13 12.24
CA PRO A 511 20.49 -3.52 11.84
C PRO A 511 19.55 -4.02 10.73
N LEU A 512 18.27 -3.63 10.75
CA LEU A 512 17.32 -3.95 9.68
C LEU A 512 17.71 -3.28 8.36
N GLN A 513 18.10 -1.99 8.37
CA GLN A 513 18.55 -1.31 7.15
C GLN A 513 19.79 -1.98 6.55
N ILE A 514 20.74 -2.43 7.38
CA ILE A 514 21.92 -3.16 6.91
C ILE A 514 21.49 -4.45 6.17
N ALA A 515 20.59 -5.23 6.76
CA ALA A 515 20.10 -6.47 6.15
C ALA A 515 19.33 -6.20 4.85
N GLN A 516 18.46 -5.18 4.84
CA GLN A 516 17.70 -4.80 3.65
C GLN A 516 18.60 -4.30 2.52
N TYR A 517 19.55 -3.40 2.79
CA TYR A 517 20.42 -2.86 1.74
C TYR A 517 21.36 -3.92 1.18
N GLN A 518 21.77 -4.92 1.97
CA GLN A 518 22.48 -6.09 1.42
C GLN A 518 21.63 -6.84 0.39
N ILE A 519 20.35 -7.05 0.68
CA ILE A 519 19.41 -7.72 -0.21
C ILE A 519 19.14 -6.86 -1.46
N GLN A 520 18.85 -5.57 -1.30
CA GLN A 520 18.57 -4.66 -2.41
C GLN A 520 19.79 -4.48 -3.33
N SER A 521 21.00 -4.36 -2.77
CA SER A 521 22.23 -4.31 -3.56
C SER A 521 22.43 -5.59 -4.36
N LYS A 522 22.20 -6.75 -3.74
CA LYS A 522 22.27 -8.04 -4.44
C LYS A 522 21.26 -8.14 -5.60
N TRP A 523 20.04 -7.64 -5.41
CA TRP A 523 19.06 -7.61 -6.50
C TRP A 523 19.48 -6.75 -7.68
N LEU A 524 20.16 -5.63 -7.42
CA LEU A 524 20.75 -4.80 -8.48
C LEU A 524 21.90 -5.55 -9.17
N GLU A 525 22.86 -6.10 -8.41
CA GLU A 525 23.99 -6.86 -8.97
C GLU A 525 23.54 -8.01 -9.88
N GLU A 526 22.52 -8.77 -9.43
CA GLU A 526 22.00 -9.93 -10.14
C GLU A 526 20.92 -9.60 -11.17
N ASN A 527 20.46 -8.33 -11.22
CA ASN A 527 19.31 -7.90 -12.02
C ASN A 527 18.04 -8.74 -11.80
N SER A 528 17.86 -9.27 -10.59
CA SER A 528 16.84 -10.28 -10.28
C SER A 528 15.45 -9.69 -9.97
N THR A 529 15.33 -8.36 -9.88
CA THR A 529 14.06 -7.68 -9.63
C THR A 529 13.99 -6.34 -10.39
N PRO A 530 12.79 -5.88 -10.78
CA PRO A 530 12.63 -4.57 -11.39
C PRO A 530 12.65 -3.45 -10.33
N ASN A 531 13.50 -2.43 -10.53
CA ASN A 531 13.66 -1.33 -9.56
C ASN A 531 12.77 -0.12 -9.91
N LEU A 532 12.33 -0.02 -11.16
CA LEU A 532 11.55 1.07 -11.70
C LEU A 532 10.25 0.55 -12.35
N GLU A 533 9.18 1.29 -12.12
CA GLU A 533 7.90 1.12 -12.80
C GLU A 533 7.65 2.34 -13.69
N THR A 534 7.20 2.15 -14.93
CA THR A 534 6.51 3.21 -15.68
C THR A 534 5.02 2.89 -15.69
N ILE A 535 4.23 3.69 -14.98
CA ILE A 535 2.77 3.60 -15.01
C ILE A 535 2.19 4.64 -15.97
N VAL A 536 1.14 4.24 -16.69
CA VAL A 536 0.54 5.05 -17.75
C VAL A 536 -0.84 5.52 -17.34
N PHE A 537 -1.10 6.81 -17.57
CA PHE A 537 -2.44 7.38 -17.57
C PHE A 537 -2.76 7.94 -18.96
N SER A 538 -3.80 7.42 -19.59
CA SER A 538 -4.35 7.93 -20.85
C SER A 538 -5.27 9.11 -20.57
N LYS A 539 -4.74 10.10 -19.85
CA LYS A 539 -5.38 11.39 -19.58
C LYS A 539 -4.35 12.39 -19.10
N GLY A 540 -4.75 13.66 -19.11
CA GLY A 540 -3.98 14.74 -18.51
C GLY A 540 -4.23 14.75 -17.01
N VAL A 541 -3.15 14.82 -16.24
CA VAL A 541 -3.18 14.77 -14.77
C VAL A 541 -2.57 16.01 -14.13
N ILE A 542 -1.88 16.84 -14.92
CA ILE A 542 -1.22 18.09 -14.48
C ILE A 542 -1.71 19.24 -15.35
N ALA A 543 -2.51 20.12 -14.75
CA ALA A 543 -3.14 21.29 -15.37
C ALA A 543 -3.62 21.07 -16.82
N PRO A 544 -4.40 20.01 -17.12
CA PRO A 544 -4.83 19.76 -18.48
C PRO A 544 -5.79 20.85 -18.97
N GLU A 545 -5.62 21.29 -20.22
CA GLU A 545 -6.52 22.26 -20.84
C GLU A 545 -7.84 21.60 -21.25
N GLU A 546 -8.94 22.34 -21.11
CA GLU A 546 -10.27 21.91 -21.55
C GLU A 546 -10.29 21.68 -23.06
N GLY A 547 -10.96 20.60 -23.49
CA GLY A 547 -11.07 20.24 -24.90
C GLY A 547 -9.81 19.59 -25.51
N LYS A 548 -8.72 19.46 -24.75
CA LYS A 548 -7.48 18.80 -25.21
C LYS A 548 -7.31 17.39 -24.64
N ALA A 549 -6.62 16.54 -25.39
CA ALA A 549 -6.31 15.16 -25.02
C ALA A 549 -4.84 15.02 -24.64
N TYR A 550 -4.56 14.20 -23.62
CA TYR A 550 -3.22 14.01 -23.08
C TYR A 550 -2.99 12.55 -22.72
N PHE A 551 -1.72 12.21 -22.53
CA PHE A 551 -1.34 11.09 -21.68
C PHE A 551 -0.19 11.49 -20.75
N THR A 552 -0.05 10.75 -19.67
CA THR A 552 0.99 10.95 -18.66
C THR A 552 1.66 9.60 -18.39
N MET A 553 2.98 9.58 -18.37
CA MET A 553 3.76 8.47 -17.81
C MET A 553 4.35 8.91 -16.47
N LEU A 554 4.42 8.01 -15.50
CA LEU A 554 5.12 8.27 -14.25
C LEU A 554 6.17 7.20 -14.03
N THR A 555 7.39 7.63 -13.77
CA THR A 555 8.45 6.73 -13.29
C THR A 555 8.31 6.58 -11.78
N GLY A 556 8.12 5.36 -11.33
CA GLY A 556 7.91 4.95 -9.95
C GLY A 556 9.11 4.20 -9.41
N LEU A 557 9.70 4.70 -8.33
CA LEU A 557 10.74 4.00 -7.59
C LEU A 557 10.10 2.90 -6.74
N GLN A 558 10.41 1.63 -7.06
CA GLN A 558 9.80 0.47 -6.41
C GLN A 558 10.53 0.02 -5.16
N GLN A 559 11.85 0.20 -5.12
CA GLN A 559 12.71 -0.30 -4.04
C GLN A 559 13.56 0.85 -3.49
N PRO A 560 12.96 1.88 -2.86
CA PRO A 560 13.72 3.01 -2.32
C PRO A 560 14.73 2.56 -1.27
N PHE A 561 15.83 3.29 -1.17
CA PHE A 561 16.80 3.23 -0.07
C PHE A 561 16.45 4.20 1.05
N SER A 562 15.67 5.26 0.79
CA SER A 562 15.16 6.11 1.86
C SER A 562 14.26 5.32 2.83
N ARG A 563 14.33 5.67 4.11
CA ARG A 563 13.45 5.15 5.17
C ARG A 563 12.91 6.32 5.99
N GLY A 564 11.62 6.27 6.27
CA GLY A 564 10.91 7.22 7.10
C GLY A 564 10.38 6.60 8.39
N SER A 565 9.47 7.33 9.05
CA SER A 565 8.77 6.85 10.23
C SER A 565 7.35 7.42 10.42
N VAL A 566 6.59 6.79 11.30
CA VAL A 566 5.27 7.19 11.79
C VAL A 566 5.27 7.07 13.31
N HIS A 567 5.12 8.20 14.01
CA HIS A 567 5.05 8.20 15.47
C HIS A 567 3.96 9.13 15.99
N ILE A 568 3.40 8.79 17.14
CA ILE A 568 2.47 9.67 17.84
C ILE A 568 3.10 11.05 18.12
N ALA A 569 2.31 12.10 17.93
CA ALA A 569 2.71 13.47 18.29
C ALA A 569 2.22 13.86 19.69
N SER A 570 1.26 13.12 20.24
CA SER A 570 0.65 13.37 21.54
C SER A 570 0.03 12.09 22.11
N ALA A 571 -0.34 12.13 23.39
CA ALA A 571 -1.09 11.07 24.05
C ALA A 571 -2.59 11.04 23.70
N ASP A 572 -3.12 12.01 22.93
CA ASP A 572 -4.50 11.99 22.47
C ASP A 572 -4.64 11.07 21.24
N PRO A 573 -5.37 9.94 21.35
CA PRO A 573 -5.53 8.98 20.26
C PRO A 573 -6.32 9.50 19.07
N LEU A 574 -7.00 10.64 19.21
CA LEU A 574 -7.74 11.27 18.11
C LEU A 574 -6.89 12.26 17.33
N GLN A 575 -5.68 12.59 17.79
CA GLN A 575 -4.72 13.38 17.02
C GLN A 575 -4.00 12.50 16.00
N PRO A 576 -3.83 12.95 14.75
CA PRO A 576 -3.06 12.20 13.76
C PRO A 576 -1.59 12.06 14.20
N PRO A 577 -0.92 10.93 13.86
CA PRO A 577 0.48 10.76 14.14
C PRO A 577 1.32 11.71 13.27
N LYS A 578 2.54 11.98 13.70
CA LYS A 578 3.57 12.57 12.84
C LYS A 578 4.05 11.51 11.85
N ILE A 579 3.85 11.79 10.56
CA ILE A 579 4.31 10.95 9.47
C ILE A 579 5.48 11.65 8.79
N ASP A 580 6.60 10.96 8.63
CA ASP A 580 7.79 11.48 7.94
C ASP A 580 8.36 10.39 7.03
N PRO A 581 7.91 10.30 5.77
CA PRO A 581 8.40 9.28 4.84
C PRO A 581 9.86 9.48 4.44
N ASN A 582 10.42 10.67 4.69
CA ASN A 582 11.79 11.01 4.39
C ASN A 582 12.18 10.73 2.92
N TYR A 583 11.26 11.03 1.99
CA TYR A 583 11.47 10.78 0.56
C TYR A 583 12.72 11.47 0.04
N LEU A 584 13.46 10.74 -0.82
CA LEU A 584 14.69 11.21 -1.47
C LEU A 584 15.79 11.62 -0.48
N ALA A 585 15.77 11.11 0.75
CA ALA A 585 16.85 11.33 1.71
C ALA A 585 18.14 10.60 1.31
N ASN A 586 18.01 9.54 0.51
CA ASN A 586 19.12 8.88 -0.12
C ASN A 586 19.27 9.35 -1.58
N ASP A 587 20.47 9.82 -1.95
CA ASP A 587 20.74 10.33 -3.29
C ASP A 587 20.56 9.26 -4.40
N PHE A 588 20.77 7.97 -4.08
CA PHE A 588 20.56 6.88 -5.05
C PHE A 588 19.10 6.80 -5.52
N ASP A 589 18.12 7.13 -4.67
CA ASP A 589 16.71 7.19 -5.06
C ASP A 589 16.47 8.24 -6.14
N THR A 590 17.16 9.38 -6.03
CA THR A 590 17.09 10.44 -7.04
C THR A 590 17.74 9.99 -8.35
N GLU A 591 18.89 9.31 -8.29
CA GLU A 591 19.58 8.82 -9.50
C GLU A 591 18.76 7.73 -10.23
N LEU A 592 18.10 6.83 -9.49
CA LEU A 592 17.16 5.85 -10.03
C LEU A 592 16.00 6.54 -10.77
N LEU A 593 15.40 7.56 -10.15
CA LEU A 593 14.31 8.33 -10.78
C LEU A 593 14.79 9.12 -12.00
N VAL A 594 16.01 9.68 -11.99
CA VAL A 594 16.61 10.32 -13.18
C VAL A 594 16.70 9.33 -14.33
N ALA A 595 17.23 8.12 -14.08
CA ALA A 595 17.37 7.09 -15.09
C ALA A 595 16.01 6.70 -15.69
N GLY A 596 15.01 6.42 -14.84
CA GLY A 596 13.66 6.09 -15.29
C GLY A 596 12.97 7.24 -16.04
N PHE A 597 13.18 8.48 -15.61
CA PHE A 597 12.62 9.66 -16.28
C PHE A 597 13.17 9.81 -17.70
N GLN A 598 14.50 9.73 -17.84
CA GLN A 598 15.15 9.81 -19.14
C GLN A 598 14.75 8.65 -20.06
N PHE A 599 14.47 7.47 -19.49
CA PHE A 599 13.96 6.35 -20.28
C PHE A 599 12.53 6.59 -20.79
N MET A 600 11.66 7.22 -20.00
CA MET A 600 10.35 7.66 -20.50
C MET A 600 10.47 8.71 -21.62
N GLU A 601 11.41 9.66 -21.51
CA GLU A 601 11.70 10.62 -22.60
C GLU A 601 12.15 9.91 -23.88
N LYS A 602 13.06 8.93 -23.76
CA LYS A 602 13.48 8.08 -24.89
C LYS A 602 12.28 7.36 -25.51
N ALA A 603 11.41 6.76 -24.69
CA ALA A 603 10.21 6.06 -25.17
C ALA A 603 9.24 6.99 -25.91
N ALA A 604 9.10 8.24 -25.47
CA ALA A 604 8.25 9.22 -26.14
C ALA A 604 8.81 9.70 -27.50
N ASP A 605 10.14 9.63 -27.71
CA ASP A 605 10.79 10.11 -28.94
C ASP A 605 10.97 9.04 -30.04
N VAL A 606 10.64 7.77 -29.76
CA VAL A 606 10.60 6.73 -30.80
C VAL A 606 9.32 6.84 -31.65
N SER A 607 9.35 6.26 -32.85
CA SER A 607 8.16 6.07 -33.71
C SER A 607 7.00 5.44 -32.90
N TYR A 608 5.76 5.54 -33.38
CA TYR A 608 4.53 5.23 -32.61
C TYR A 608 4.11 6.33 -31.62
N LEU A 609 4.79 6.49 -30.48
CA LEU A 609 4.44 7.54 -29.50
C LEU A 609 4.66 8.94 -30.07
N LYS A 610 5.80 9.19 -30.72
CA LYS A 610 6.11 10.47 -31.35
C LYS A 610 5.09 10.92 -32.41
N GLU A 611 4.41 9.98 -33.04
CA GLU A 611 3.41 10.25 -34.07
C GLU A 611 2.13 10.83 -33.48
N ILE A 612 1.72 10.38 -32.29
CA ILE A 612 0.52 10.85 -31.60
C ILE A 612 0.78 12.05 -30.68
N ILE A 613 2.04 12.29 -30.28
CA ILE A 613 2.44 13.43 -29.45
C ILE A 613 2.44 14.72 -30.29
N GLU A 614 1.76 15.74 -29.77
CA GLU A 614 1.87 17.11 -30.26
C GLU A 614 2.99 17.88 -29.55
N ALA A 615 3.01 17.82 -28.21
CA ALA A 615 4.02 18.50 -27.40
C ALA A 615 4.18 17.87 -26.01
N GLN A 616 5.39 17.95 -25.45
CA GLN A 616 5.59 17.71 -24.02
C GLN A 616 5.10 18.93 -23.23
N THR A 617 4.32 18.70 -22.17
CA THR A 617 3.74 19.77 -21.33
C THR A 617 4.32 19.78 -19.93
N VAL A 618 4.76 18.62 -19.42
CA VAL A 618 5.43 18.52 -18.12
C VAL A 618 6.63 17.58 -18.20
N PRO A 619 7.84 18.06 -17.86
CA PRO A 619 8.24 19.46 -17.92
C PRO A 619 8.09 19.97 -19.37
N PRO A 620 7.83 21.26 -19.61
CA PRO A 620 7.51 21.77 -20.95
C PRO A 620 8.69 21.70 -21.95
N VAL A 621 9.90 21.46 -21.46
CA VAL A 621 11.10 21.18 -22.26
C VAL A 621 11.91 20.09 -21.58
N PRO A 622 12.67 19.28 -22.35
CA PRO A 622 13.68 18.40 -21.77
C PRO A 622 14.65 19.20 -20.91
N LEU A 623 15.00 18.66 -19.75
CA LEU A 623 15.83 19.32 -18.74
C LEU A 623 17.27 18.80 -18.81
N SER A 624 18.26 19.64 -18.47
CA SER A 624 19.60 19.12 -18.18
C SER A 624 19.56 18.21 -16.94
N ARG A 625 20.53 17.30 -16.78
CA ARG A 625 20.57 16.36 -15.64
C ARG A 625 20.41 17.07 -14.28
N GLU A 626 21.11 18.18 -14.06
CA GLU A 626 21.01 18.94 -12.80
C GLU A 626 19.64 19.59 -12.60
N GLN A 627 19.04 20.13 -13.68
CA GLN A 627 17.68 20.65 -13.63
C GLN A 627 16.66 19.54 -13.39
N LEU A 628 16.87 18.35 -13.97
CA LEU A 628 16.01 17.19 -13.80
C LEU A 628 16.02 16.69 -12.35
N LYS A 629 17.18 16.62 -11.69
CA LYS A 629 17.25 16.31 -10.24
C LYS A 629 16.42 17.31 -9.42
N GLY A 630 16.56 18.60 -9.72
CA GLY A 630 15.77 19.65 -9.08
C GLY A 630 14.27 19.55 -9.36
N PHE A 631 13.88 19.11 -10.56
CA PHE A 631 12.48 18.83 -10.91
C PHE A 631 11.95 17.61 -10.16
N ILE A 632 12.68 16.50 -10.13
CA ILE A 632 12.31 15.27 -9.41
C ILE A 632 12.00 15.59 -7.94
N GLN A 633 12.87 16.35 -7.27
CA GLN A 633 12.65 16.75 -5.87
C GLN A 633 11.35 17.56 -5.68
N GLN A 634 10.96 18.37 -6.67
CA GLN A 634 9.73 19.17 -6.59
C GLN A 634 8.48 18.40 -7.02
N ALA A 635 8.62 17.48 -7.96
CA ALA A 635 7.52 16.79 -8.62
C ALA A 635 7.21 15.41 -8.01
N VAL A 636 8.07 14.92 -7.11
CA VAL A 636 7.88 13.63 -6.43
C VAL A 636 6.54 13.62 -5.70
N SER A 637 5.81 12.53 -5.90
CA SER A 637 4.54 12.27 -5.24
C SER A 637 4.53 10.85 -4.68
N SER A 638 3.74 10.62 -3.64
CA SER A 638 3.52 9.29 -3.09
C SER A 638 2.68 8.43 -4.04
N GLY A 639 3.00 7.14 -4.11
CA GLY A 639 2.22 6.10 -4.76
C GLY A 639 1.03 5.61 -3.93
N GLY A 640 0.90 6.04 -2.67
CA GLY A 640 -0.12 5.57 -1.75
C GLY A 640 0.11 4.15 -1.23
N HIS A 641 1.35 3.66 -1.28
CA HIS A 641 1.77 2.31 -0.89
C HIS A 641 2.57 2.35 0.42
N LEU A 642 2.11 3.11 1.42
CA LEU A 642 2.76 3.17 2.73
C LEU A 642 2.81 1.78 3.38
N MET A 643 4.00 1.35 3.80
CA MET A 643 4.25 0.01 4.35
C MET A 643 5.42 -0.02 5.34
N GLY A 644 5.58 -1.13 6.05
CA GLY A 644 6.79 -1.50 6.80
C GLY A 644 7.01 -0.93 8.19
N THR A 645 6.01 -0.24 8.75
CA THR A 645 6.07 0.40 10.07
C THR A 645 5.96 -0.53 11.29
N ALA A 646 5.68 -1.82 11.05
CA ALA A 646 5.71 -2.86 12.08
C ALA A 646 6.16 -4.19 11.45
N PRO A 647 7.41 -4.27 10.96
CA PRO A 647 7.83 -5.27 10.00
C PRO A 647 7.93 -6.67 10.61
N ILE A 648 7.61 -7.68 9.81
CA ILE A 648 7.98 -9.07 10.08
C ILE A 648 9.48 -9.25 9.86
N ALA A 649 10.23 -9.18 10.95
CA ALA A 649 11.65 -9.37 10.93
C ALA A 649 12.08 -9.93 12.28
N ARG A 650 13.30 -10.45 12.35
CA ARG A 650 13.87 -10.86 13.64
C ARG A 650 13.91 -9.67 14.60
N ARG A 651 13.58 -9.91 15.86
CA ARG A 651 13.59 -8.88 16.91
C ARG A 651 14.94 -8.15 17.02
N ASP A 652 16.05 -8.87 16.87
CA ASP A 652 17.40 -8.29 16.98
C ASP A 652 17.80 -7.42 15.78
N LEU A 653 17.09 -7.54 14.65
CA LEU A 653 17.22 -6.61 13.54
C LEU A 653 16.39 -5.33 13.75
N GLY A 654 15.41 -5.36 14.66
CA GLY A 654 14.41 -4.29 14.82
C GLY A 654 13.01 -4.68 14.35
N GLY A 655 12.73 -5.98 14.15
CA GLY A 655 11.39 -6.45 13.84
C GLY A 655 10.38 -6.22 14.97
N VAL A 656 9.11 -6.04 14.60
CA VAL A 656 8.00 -5.79 15.54
C VAL A 656 7.16 -7.04 15.76
N VAL A 657 6.99 -7.86 14.72
CA VAL A 657 6.25 -9.12 14.79
C VAL A 657 7.12 -10.31 14.40
N ASP A 658 6.81 -11.47 15.00
CA ASP A 658 7.41 -12.75 14.66
C ASP A 658 6.81 -13.38 13.39
N ASN A 659 7.25 -14.60 13.04
CA ASN A 659 6.74 -15.35 11.89
C ASN A 659 5.26 -15.74 11.99
N LYS A 660 4.66 -15.66 13.17
CA LYS A 660 3.22 -15.84 13.40
C LYS A 660 2.49 -14.50 13.43
N LEU A 661 3.15 -13.40 13.06
CA LEU A 661 2.63 -12.04 13.12
C LEU A 661 2.28 -11.57 14.55
N LYS A 662 2.79 -12.25 15.59
CA LYS A 662 2.59 -11.83 16.98
C LYS A 662 3.56 -10.72 17.35
N VAL A 663 3.05 -9.68 18.00
CA VAL A 663 3.86 -8.56 18.48
C VAL A 663 4.80 -9.07 19.57
N TYR A 664 6.10 -8.84 19.40
CA TYR A 664 7.09 -9.27 20.37
C TYR A 664 6.78 -8.73 21.77
N GLY A 665 6.96 -9.56 22.81
CA GLY A 665 6.63 -9.19 24.19
C GLY A 665 5.14 -9.28 24.55
N THR A 666 4.28 -9.69 23.61
CA THR A 666 2.87 -9.97 23.87
C THR A 666 2.53 -11.45 23.63
N SER A 667 1.47 -11.95 24.26
CA SER A 667 1.02 -13.34 24.13
C SER A 667 -0.07 -13.53 23.06
N ASN A 668 -0.85 -12.48 22.78
CA ASN A 668 -2.11 -12.57 22.05
C ASN A 668 -2.46 -11.34 21.19
N LEU A 669 -1.47 -10.50 20.86
CA LEU A 669 -1.63 -9.38 19.95
C LEU A 669 -0.94 -9.69 18.63
N ARG A 670 -1.66 -9.52 17.52
CA ARG A 670 -1.10 -9.64 16.16
C ARG A 670 -1.27 -8.39 15.33
N ILE A 671 -0.48 -8.30 14.27
CA ILE A 671 -0.60 -7.26 13.24
C ILE A 671 -0.75 -7.93 11.87
N VAL A 672 -1.77 -7.54 11.12
CA VAL A 672 -2.11 -8.11 9.81
C VAL A 672 -2.53 -6.96 8.91
N ASP A 673 -1.56 -6.23 8.35
CA ASP A 673 -1.78 -5.22 7.31
C ASP A 673 -0.44 -4.86 6.62
N ALA A 674 -0.42 -3.81 5.79
CA ALA A 674 0.77 -3.36 5.06
C ALA A 674 1.98 -2.99 5.95
N SER A 675 1.77 -2.70 7.24
CA SER A 675 2.85 -2.39 8.19
C SER A 675 3.84 -3.54 8.35
N VAL A 676 3.42 -4.79 8.11
CA VAL A 676 4.27 -5.97 8.33
C VAL A 676 5.25 -6.23 7.19
N ILE A 677 5.06 -5.59 6.02
CA ILE A 677 5.93 -5.79 4.85
C ILE A 677 7.34 -5.29 5.17
N PRO A 678 8.35 -6.19 5.25
CA PRO A 678 9.61 -5.85 5.90
C PRO A 678 10.60 -5.11 5.02
N ILE A 679 10.37 -5.03 3.71
CA ILE A 679 11.26 -4.45 2.70
C ILE A 679 10.42 -4.04 1.48
N PRO A 680 10.75 -2.95 0.75
CA PRO A 680 9.94 -2.53 -0.39
C PRO A 680 9.94 -3.58 -1.51
N ILE A 681 8.80 -3.72 -2.18
CA ILE A 681 8.57 -4.74 -3.21
C ILE A 681 7.88 -4.13 -4.44
N ALA A 682 8.26 -4.55 -5.63
CA ALA A 682 7.81 -3.97 -6.90
C ALA A 682 6.41 -4.45 -7.33
N THR A 683 5.39 -3.98 -6.62
CA THR A 683 3.97 -4.30 -6.89
C THR A 683 3.04 -3.30 -6.21
N HIS A 684 1.80 -3.23 -6.70
CA HIS A 684 0.71 -2.63 -5.96
C HIS A 684 0.28 -3.55 -4.82
N LEU A 685 0.10 -3.01 -3.61
CA LEU A 685 0.10 -3.84 -2.40
C LEU A 685 -1.13 -4.73 -2.20
N GLN A 686 -2.22 -4.54 -2.94
CA GLN A 686 -3.49 -5.17 -2.58
C GLN A 686 -3.44 -6.70 -2.57
N ALA A 687 -2.85 -7.33 -3.60
CA ALA A 687 -2.74 -8.79 -3.66
C ALA A 687 -1.91 -9.32 -2.48
N THR A 688 -0.78 -8.66 -2.18
CA THR A 688 0.10 -9.01 -1.06
C THR A 688 -0.62 -8.91 0.28
N ILE A 689 -1.40 -7.85 0.50
CA ILE A 689 -2.14 -7.64 1.75
C ILE A 689 -3.23 -8.71 1.92
N TYR A 690 -3.97 -9.05 0.86
CA TYR A 690 -4.95 -10.14 0.92
C TYR A 690 -4.28 -11.49 1.22
N ALA A 691 -3.13 -11.79 0.60
CA ALA A 691 -2.39 -13.02 0.85
C ALA A 691 -1.88 -13.10 2.30
N ILE A 692 -1.37 -12.00 2.86
CA ILE A 692 -1.00 -11.89 4.28
C ILE A 692 -2.21 -12.17 5.17
N ALA A 693 -3.38 -11.61 4.86
CA ALA A 693 -4.59 -11.76 5.65
C ALA A 693 -5.17 -13.18 5.63
N GLU A 694 -5.28 -13.80 4.45
CA GLU A 694 -5.73 -15.18 4.30
C GLU A 694 -4.80 -16.15 5.02
N ARG A 695 -3.49 -15.88 4.97
CA ARG A 695 -2.49 -16.67 5.68
C ARG A 695 -2.57 -16.50 7.19
N ALA A 696 -2.72 -15.26 7.66
CA ALA A 696 -2.89 -14.97 9.07
C ALA A 696 -4.12 -15.68 9.64
N ALA A 697 -5.22 -15.74 8.87
CA ALA A 697 -6.42 -16.46 9.28
C ALA A 697 -6.15 -17.95 9.52
N ASP A 698 -5.43 -18.61 8.62
CA ASP A 698 -5.09 -20.03 8.77
C ASP A 698 -4.12 -20.23 9.96
N MET A 699 -3.12 -19.36 10.14
CA MET A 699 -2.23 -19.39 11.31
C MET A 699 -2.98 -19.21 12.65
N ILE A 700 -3.96 -18.31 12.72
CA ILE A 700 -4.75 -18.08 13.95
C ILE A 700 -5.66 -19.27 14.23
N LYS A 701 -6.27 -19.86 13.19
CA LYS A 701 -7.09 -21.08 13.32
C LYS A 701 -6.25 -22.28 13.76
N ASP A 702 -5.02 -22.41 13.27
CA ASP A 702 -4.13 -23.51 13.68
C ASP A 702 -3.68 -23.36 15.13
N ASP A 703 -3.39 -22.14 15.59
CA ASP A 703 -3.11 -21.88 17.01
C ASP A 703 -4.28 -22.27 17.95
N LEU A 704 -5.52 -22.40 17.45
CA LEU A 704 -6.65 -22.94 18.20
C LEU A 704 -6.64 -24.46 18.32
N LYS A 705 -6.19 -25.18 17.29
CA LYS A 705 -6.17 -26.65 17.32
C LYS A 705 -5.21 -27.20 18.38
N HIS A 706 -4.25 -26.37 18.80
CA HIS A 706 -3.18 -26.73 19.73
C HIS A 706 -3.32 -26.11 21.13
N LYS A 707 -4.46 -25.46 21.44
CA LYS A 707 -4.81 -24.94 22.76
C LYS A 707 -6.03 -25.68 23.30
#